data_AF-A0A8H6CZE1-F1
#
_entry.id   AF-A0A8H6CZE1-F1
#
_cell.length_a   1.000
_cell.length_b   1.000
_cell.length_c   1.000
_cell.angle_alpha   90.00
_cell.angle_beta   90.00
_cell.angle_gamma   90.00
#
_symmetry.space_group_name_H-M   'P 1'
#
loop_
_entity.id
_entity.type
_entity.pdbx_description
1 polymer ?
#
loop_
_entity_poly.entity_id
_entity_poly.type
_entity_poly.pdbx_seq_one_letter_code
_entity_poly.pdbx_strand_id
1 'polypeptide(L)'
;MDRMGLTPIEKQALKEYADRMMAKWIALRKNLKILALSLYPDYNAKESRELLARDEISMLRTFFEKDDGPDPESVDHAQADHIIALAHGLFEASGGQESAFWDQFNNEYSSYENQSICGFMVDAAGLVQNFTPSKAQPEKEFMGSQANNGISANGNKAREVRDCIIAMTLRKTGNVHCCTFSLILLVATAFHATFYYETGTEVTWTNAQRYVHDKDGIKLLLSGSNSAIVCVILILGVSWFSQTRLYQYAGKSLNMITAPLLCVLKAPQLWNMCKRRRGCHSVEDTYDYQSFINSQTGNSHGKVYLDLPPPANTGSSRRYPKILALAIFLYLALTASLRPSSPYSQMSASLPIAMLQMISSHTDSQANQYTFSRNPWPFPQLIHTTNWEKPKGYFKGWAPGDDNILAQMYRDRLPTWLPETPPAGFCKWLSSNHSNQVDREGGDDGGTGRVCHETKVDGMFYNPVNDPLRITNQDESILGILSDSFRNGAVKIKHIALIMLESTREELFPLQQGSGIHNIILESYKEQKGGDDINALLSQLNPVAEKITGKSGGWKRTNGSELAKLPLPEWNDTTQDGYGGINIIGGFTAASLSFKSLAATHCGVWPMPVDSFQESEAQSYQPCISQILHLFNQIKGGKTPSHDFLEQKWLTAFFQSITDKYDRQDIFNNQMGFEEIVSKDVLERRAKARSDLEEINYFGYPETTLKTHVRELIEKVQREKKRLFFSHFTSTTHHPWGLPRDFKKIEYVNTQGKMGWHRDFNSYLNTVRFQDAWLGELLQLFEQQGIANETLVVLVGDHGQAFKEDITTRTGTYKNGHISNFRVPITFRHPHIPRVQYEANATSISILPTILDLLINTGSLNRKDTVVASDLLHDYEGQSLIRPYKSSQNGRRAWNFGVINSGASMLSVTSADAPWRLVIPLDRASQWRFTNLKNDPLELEPLEKWSLEQLVGGVRNLYGEEASKWVAQADAVSQWWARERKRLWGYKSTK
;
A
#
# COMPACT_ATOMS: atom_id res chain seq x y z
N MET A 1 -21.97 -3.95 49.76
CA MET A 1 -22.16 -5.40 49.94
C MET A 1 -22.52 -5.68 51.39
N ASP A 2 -23.54 -6.52 51.58
CA ASP A 2 -24.19 -6.83 52.86
C ASP A 2 -23.28 -7.66 53.80
N ARG A 3 -23.23 -7.32 55.09
CA ARG A 3 -22.10 -7.61 56.02
C ARG A 3 -22.24 -8.87 56.89
N MET A 4 -23.11 -9.82 56.56
CA MET A 4 -23.38 -10.98 57.44
C MET A 4 -22.63 -12.28 57.10
N GLY A 5 -21.57 -12.24 56.28
CA GLY A 5 -20.84 -13.45 55.87
C GLY A 5 -19.32 -13.45 56.05
N LEU A 6 -18.71 -12.40 56.60
CA LEU A 6 -17.24 -12.27 56.61
C LEU A 6 -16.58 -13.03 57.77
N THR A 7 -15.53 -13.78 57.45
CA THR A 7 -14.71 -14.52 58.41
C THR A 7 -13.90 -13.57 59.31
N PRO A 8 -13.44 -14.00 60.50
CA PRO A 8 -12.66 -13.13 61.41
C PRO A 8 -11.40 -12.54 60.77
N ILE A 9 -10.76 -13.28 59.86
CA ILE A 9 -9.56 -12.84 59.13
C ILE A 9 -9.90 -11.76 58.10
N GLU A 10 -11.04 -11.88 57.42
CA GLU A 10 -11.51 -10.87 56.46
C GLU A 10 -11.98 -9.59 57.16
N LYS A 11 -12.60 -9.71 58.35
CA LYS A 11 -12.92 -8.55 59.19
C LYS A 11 -11.68 -7.84 59.71
N GLN A 12 -10.64 -8.60 60.08
CA GLN A 12 -9.35 -8.04 60.50
C GLN A 12 -8.64 -7.33 59.33
N ALA A 13 -8.65 -7.94 58.15
CA ALA A 13 -8.06 -7.35 56.94
C ALA A 13 -8.82 -6.10 56.47
N LEU A 14 -10.16 -6.10 56.52
CA LEU A 14 -10.96 -4.91 56.24
C LEU A 14 -10.71 -3.80 57.25
N LYS A 15 -10.56 -4.14 58.54
CA LYS A 15 -10.28 -3.15 59.59
C LYS A 15 -8.88 -2.55 59.43
N GLU A 16 -7.86 -3.37 59.17
CA GLU A 16 -6.50 -2.87 58.90
C GLU A 16 -6.38 -2.08 57.60
N TYR A 17 -7.23 -2.37 56.61
CA TYR A 17 -7.31 -1.60 55.37
C TYR A 17 -8.05 -0.27 55.58
N ALA A 18 -9.15 -0.26 56.33
CA ALA A 18 -9.89 0.94 56.70
C ALA A 18 -9.07 1.88 57.59
N ASP A 19 -8.34 1.35 58.58
CA ASP A 19 -7.46 2.12 59.46
C ASP A 19 -6.28 2.73 58.67
N ARG A 20 -5.73 2.00 57.69
CA ARG A 20 -4.70 2.52 56.78
C ARG A 20 -5.26 3.57 55.82
N MET A 21 -6.48 3.41 55.32
CA MET A 21 -7.15 4.44 54.53
C MET A 21 -7.42 5.69 55.36
N MET A 22 -7.93 5.57 56.59
CA MET A 22 -8.17 6.73 57.46
C MET A 22 -6.88 7.48 57.82
N ALA A 23 -5.77 6.78 58.06
CA ALA A 23 -4.48 7.42 58.28
C ALA A 23 -4.01 8.22 57.04
N LYS A 24 -4.27 7.70 55.83
CA LYS A 24 -3.97 8.39 54.56
C LYS A 24 -4.90 9.57 54.30
N TRP A 25 -6.18 9.45 54.64
CA TRP A 25 -7.19 10.49 54.48
C TRP A 25 -7.00 11.66 55.46
N ILE A 26 -6.61 11.38 56.71
CA ILE A 26 -6.25 12.40 57.71
C ILE A 26 -5.01 13.19 57.26
N ALA A 27 -4.02 12.51 56.67
CA ALA A 27 -2.84 13.15 56.10
C ALA A 27 -3.20 14.03 54.87
N LEU A 28 -4.04 13.53 53.96
CA LEU A 28 -4.49 14.27 52.77
C LEU A 28 -5.34 15.51 53.13
N ARG A 29 -6.19 15.41 54.14
CA ARG A 29 -7.02 16.53 54.66
C ARG A 29 -6.18 17.65 55.25
N LYS A 30 -5.12 17.31 56.00
CA LYS A 30 -4.19 18.31 56.56
C LYS A 30 -3.49 19.06 55.41
N ASN A 31 -3.09 18.35 54.36
CA ASN A 31 -2.38 18.90 53.21
C ASN A 31 -3.25 19.76 52.28
N LEU A 32 -4.53 19.40 52.04
CA LEU A 32 -5.46 20.21 51.25
C LEU A 32 -5.86 21.53 51.95
N LYS A 33 -5.99 21.51 53.28
CA LYS A 33 -6.27 22.71 54.09
C LYS A 33 -5.10 23.70 54.05
N ILE A 34 -3.87 23.20 53.96
CA ILE A 34 -2.62 23.96 53.83
C ILE A 34 -2.44 24.52 52.41
N LEU A 35 -2.78 23.75 51.37
CA LEU A 35 -2.74 24.21 49.97
C LEU A 35 -3.72 25.37 49.72
N ALA A 36 -4.91 25.31 50.30
CA ALA A 36 -5.93 26.36 50.18
C ALA A 36 -5.54 27.67 50.90
N LEU A 37 -4.81 27.59 52.02
CA LEU A 37 -4.37 28.75 52.80
C LEU A 37 -3.10 29.43 52.23
N SER A 38 -2.32 28.72 51.43
CA SER A 38 -1.05 29.21 50.87
C SER A 38 -1.17 29.84 49.47
N LEU A 39 -2.29 29.63 48.77
CA LEU A 39 -2.50 30.15 47.42
C LEU A 39 -3.10 31.58 47.35
N TYR A 40 -3.51 32.18 48.47
CA TYR A 40 -4.01 33.57 48.50
C TYR A 40 -3.60 34.29 49.81
N PRO A 41 -2.87 35.42 49.75
CA PRO A 41 -2.49 36.17 50.96
C PRO A 41 -3.66 36.88 51.67
N ASP A 42 -4.76 37.17 50.97
CA ASP A 42 -5.97 37.79 51.52
C ASP A 42 -7.22 36.99 51.12
N TYR A 43 -7.64 36.07 52.00
CA TYR A 43 -8.79 35.19 51.75
C TYR A 43 -10.13 35.95 51.90
N ASN A 44 -10.75 36.36 50.79
CA ASN A 44 -12.13 36.86 50.78
C ASN A 44 -13.12 35.73 50.48
N ALA A 45 -13.76 35.20 51.53
CA ALA A 45 -14.69 34.07 51.47
C ALA A 45 -15.95 34.29 50.59
N LYS A 46 -16.17 35.50 50.05
CA LYS A 46 -17.34 35.84 49.25
C LYS A 46 -17.14 35.55 47.74
N GLU A 47 -15.96 35.79 47.18
CA GLU A 47 -15.67 35.53 45.76
C GLU A 47 -15.46 34.05 45.45
N SER A 48 -14.81 33.30 46.35
CA SER A 48 -14.65 31.84 46.18
C SER A 48 -15.98 31.08 46.25
N ARG A 49 -17.03 31.67 46.85
CA ARG A 49 -18.39 31.12 46.86
C ARG A 49 -19.14 31.31 45.55
N GLU A 50 -18.70 32.21 44.67
CA GLU A 50 -19.35 32.47 43.38
C GLU A 50 -18.73 31.63 42.24
N LEU A 51 -17.50 31.13 42.40
CA LEU A 51 -16.78 30.30 41.42
C LEU A 51 -17.06 28.80 41.51
N LEU A 52 -17.62 28.31 42.62
CA LEU A 52 -17.98 26.90 42.80
C LEU A 52 -19.51 26.77 42.65
N ALA A 53 -19.96 25.84 41.81
CA ALA A 53 -21.39 25.55 41.69
C ALA A 53 -21.96 25.11 43.05
N ARG A 54 -23.23 25.44 43.32
CA ARG A 54 -23.89 25.27 44.63
C ARG A 54 -23.70 23.88 45.28
N ASP A 55 -23.52 22.83 44.48
CA ASP A 55 -23.37 21.45 44.93
C ASP A 55 -21.94 21.10 45.41
N GLU A 56 -20.90 21.76 44.89
CA GLU A 56 -19.50 21.51 45.27
C GLU A 56 -19.15 22.15 46.63
N ILE A 57 -19.73 23.31 46.93
CA ILE A 57 -19.57 23.99 48.23
C ILE A 57 -20.22 23.19 49.36
N SER A 58 -21.34 22.52 49.10
CA SER A 58 -22.02 21.63 50.05
C SER A 58 -21.12 20.45 50.44
N MET A 59 -20.50 19.81 49.44
CA MET A 59 -19.58 18.67 49.65
C MET A 59 -18.36 19.06 50.48
N LEU A 60 -17.71 20.17 50.15
CA LEU A 60 -16.49 20.62 50.83
C LEU A 60 -16.76 21.13 52.25
N ARG A 61 -17.95 21.70 52.52
CA ARG A 61 -18.31 22.19 53.87
C ARG A 61 -18.28 21.07 54.92
N THR A 62 -18.78 19.88 54.59
CA THR A 62 -18.76 18.70 55.48
C THR A 62 -17.35 18.28 55.90
N PHE A 63 -16.34 18.52 55.04
CA PHE A 63 -14.95 18.17 55.29
C PHE A 63 -14.21 19.16 56.19
N PHE A 64 -14.63 20.42 56.22
CA PHE A 64 -13.97 21.47 56.99
C PHE A 64 -14.60 21.75 58.36
N GLU A 65 -15.87 21.37 58.59
CA GLU A 65 -16.61 21.66 59.83
C GLU A 65 -16.57 20.56 60.93
N LYS A 66 -16.23 19.29 60.61
CA LYS A 66 -16.02 18.24 61.64
C LYS A 66 -14.54 17.97 61.88
N ASP A 67 -14.04 18.12 63.10
CA ASP A 67 -12.61 17.95 63.41
C ASP A 67 -12.07 16.54 63.14
N ASP A 68 -12.92 15.51 63.17
CA ASP A 68 -12.51 14.11 63.00
C ASP A 68 -12.64 13.57 61.55
N GLY A 69 -13.11 14.39 60.60
CA GLY A 69 -13.35 13.99 59.20
C GLY A 69 -14.66 13.22 58.98
N PRO A 70 -15.02 12.88 57.72
CA PRO A 70 -16.22 12.10 57.44
C PRO A 70 -16.05 10.62 57.82
N ASP A 71 -17.16 9.95 58.10
CA ASP A 71 -17.18 8.53 58.42
C ASP A 71 -16.76 7.71 57.18
N PRO A 72 -15.74 6.85 57.26
CA PRO A 72 -15.22 6.11 56.10
C PRO A 72 -16.27 5.28 55.33
N GLU A 73 -17.39 4.92 55.96
CA GLU A 73 -18.49 4.21 55.29
C GLU A 73 -19.41 5.11 54.46
N SER A 74 -19.22 6.44 54.53
CA SER A 74 -20.09 7.44 53.89
C SER A 74 -19.50 8.13 52.65
N VAL A 75 -18.25 7.84 52.29
CA VAL A 75 -17.55 8.47 51.16
C VAL A 75 -17.61 7.58 49.93
N ASP A 76 -18.31 8.04 48.89
CA ASP A 76 -18.39 7.34 47.60
C ASP A 76 -17.07 7.50 46.81
N HIS A 77 -16.66 6.44 46.10
CA HIS A 77 -15.47 6.42 45.25
C HIS A 77 -15.53 7.50 44.17
N ALA A 78 -16.73 7.76 43.60
CA ALA A 78 -16.90 8.81 42.62
C ALA A 78 -16.68 10.22 43.20
N GLN A 79 -16.95 10.43 44.50
CA GLN A 79 -16.66 11.69 45.20
C GLN A 79 -15.16 11.86 45.48
N ALA A 80 -14.45 10.78 45.81
CA ALA A 80 -13.01 10.82 46.04
C ALA A 80 -12.23 11.16 44.75
N ASP A 81 -12.60 10.56 43.62
CA ASP A 81 -11.97 10.83 42.33
C ASP A 81 -12.24 12.25 41.83
N HIS A 82 -13.44 12.78 42.07
CA HIS A 82 -13.78 14.16 41.71
C HIS A 82 -12.96 15.20 42.51
N ILE A 83 -12.71 14.94 43.79
CA ILE A 83 -11.90 15.81 44.66
C ILE A 83 -10.43 15.79 44.25
N ILE A 84 -9.91 14.62 43.83
CA ILE A 84 -8.55 14.48 43.32
C ILE A 84 -8.39 15.22 41.98
N ALA A 85 -9.38 15.12 41.09
CA ALA A 85 -9.40 15.85 39.83
C ALA A 85 -9.45 17.38 40.05
N LEU A 86 -10.23 17.85 41.03
CA LEU A 86 -10.30 19.28 41.39
C LEU A 86 -8.96 19.79 41.93
N ALA A 87 -8.26 18.99 42.74
CA ALA A 87 -6.93 19.31 43.26
C ALA A 87 -5.87 19.35 42.15
N HIS A 88 -5.96 18.47 41.16
CA HIS A 88 -5.11 18.48 39.97
C HIS A 88 -5.38 19.73 39.10
N GLY A 89 -6.65 20.08 38.88
CA GLY A 89 -7.02 21.26 38.10
C GLY A 89 -6.56 22.58 38.74
N LEU A 90 -6.65 22.69 40.07
CA LEU A 90 -6.12 23.85 40.80
C LEU A 90 -4.59 23.95 40.72
N PHE A 91 -3.89 22.82 40.68
CA PHE A 91 -2.44 22.77 40.53
C PHE A 91 -2.01 23.19 39.11
N GLU A 92 -2.70 22.70 38.06
CA GLU A 92 -2.43 23.09 36.67
C GLU A 92 -2.80 24.55 36.37
N ALA A 93 -3.89 25.07 36.94
CA ALA A 93 -4.34 26.46 36.74
C ALA A 93 -3.35 27.51 37.30
N SER A 94 -2.48 27.11 38.24
CA SER A 94 -1.36 27.95 38.72
C SER A 94 -0.17 28.00 37.75
N GLY A 95 -0.30 27.42 36.56
CA GLY A 95 0.65 27.56 35.46
C GLY A 95 1.93 26.73 35.61
N GLY A 96 1.96 25.76 36.54
CA GLY A 96 3.09 24.85 36.73
C GLY A 96 4.44 25.55 37.00
N GLN A 97 4.42 26.81 37.45
CA GLN A 97 5.63 27.50 37.87
C GLN A 97 5.99 27.13 39.32
N GLU A 98 7.27 26.92 39.58
CA GLU A 98 7.91 26.68 40.89
C GLU A 98 7.75 27.86 41.90
N SER A 99 6.73 28.71 41.76
CA SER A 99 6.63 29.96 42.52
C SER A 99 6.05 29.78 43.92
N ALA A 100 6.78 30.27 44.91
CA ALA A 100 6.38 30.62 46.30
C ALA A 100 5.84 29.51 47.22
N PHE A 101 5.12 28.53 46.69
CA PHE A 101 4.56 27.39 47.44
C PHE A 101 5.65 26.55 48.11
N TRP A 102 6.70 26.17 47.37
CA TRP A 102 7.75 25.29 47.89
C TRP A 102 8.66 25.95 48.93
N ASP A 103 8.87 27.26 48.85
CA ASP A 103 9.68 28.00 49.82
C ASP A 103 8.92 28.20 51.14
N GLN A 104 7.60 28.39 51.09
CA GLN A 104 6.77 28.46 52.29
C GLN A 104 6.59 27.07 52.93
N PHE A 105 6.38 26.04 52.11
CA PHE A 105 6.26 24.63 52.53
C PHE A 105 7.56 24.07 53.14
N ASN A 106 8.73 24.45 52.63
CA ASN A 106 10.03 24.07 53.21
C ASN A 106 10.37 24.83 54.50
N ASN A 107 9.75 25.99 54.75
CA ASN A 107 9.99 26.78 55.96
C ASN A 107 9.08 26.38 57.14
N GLU A 108 7.91 25.78 56.90
CA GLU A 108 6.99 25.35 57.97
C GLU A 108 7.21 23.89 58.45
N TYR A 109 7.88 23.03 57.68
CA TYR A 109 7.96 21.59 57.97
C TYR A 109 9.37 21.01 57.93
N SER A 110 9.60 19.93 58.69
CA SER A 110 10.89 19.25 58.71
C SER A 110 11.16 18.48 57.41
N SER A 111 12.43 18.31 57.04
CA SER A 111 12.85 17.57 55.84
C SER A 111 12.29 16.14 55.75
N TYR A 112 11.93 15.53 56.88
CA TYR A 112 11.34 14.19 56.93
C TYR A 112 9.85 14.19 56.53
N GLU A 113 9.09 15.19 57.00
CA GLU A 113 7.68 15.37 56.64
C GLU A 113 7.53 15.69 55.15
N ASN A 114 8.42 16.52 54.60
CA ASN A 114 8.44 16.84 53.17
C ASN A 114 8.73 15.61 52.30
N GLN A 115 9.62 14.71 52.75
CA GLN A 115 9.91 13.45 52.04
C GLN A 115 8.73 12.46 52.09
N SER A 116 8.03 12.35 53.22
CA SER A 116 6.86 11.48 53.33
C SER A 116 5.69 11.98 52.47
N ILE A 117 5.48 13.29 52.38
CA ILE A 117 4.41 13.89 51.57
C ILE A 117 4.70 13.73 50.06
N CYS A 118 5.94 13.97 49.63
CA CYS A 118 6.34 13.77 48.23
C CYS A 118 6.32 12.29 47.81
N GLY A 119 6.73 11.37 48.69
CA GLY A 119 6.63 9.93 48.43
C GLY A 119 5.18 9.46 48.25
N PHE A 120 4.24 10.09 48.95
CA PHE A 120 2.82 9.78 48.85
C PHE A 120 2.19 10.20 47.50
N MET A 121 2.57 11.37 46.99
CA MET A 121 2.09 11.87 45.69
C MET A 121 2.60 11.03 44.52
N VAL A 122 3.81 10.49 44.63
CA VAL A 122 4.42 9.59 43.63
C VAL A 122 3.76 8.20 43.64
N ASP A 123 3.42 7.66 44.81
CA ASP A 123 2.72 6.36 44.92
C ASP A 123 1.25 6.44 44.46
N ALA A 124 0.58 7.58 44.64
CA ALA A 124 -0.79 7.79 44.14
C ALA A 124 -0.84 7.83 42.60
N ALA A 125 0.19 8.34 41.93
CA ALA A 125 0.32 8.32 40.47
C ALA A 125 0.65 6.92 39.90
N GLY A 126 1.03 5.95 40.74
CA GLY A 126 1.50 4.62 40.35
C GLY A 126 0.55 3.44 40.65
N LEU A 127 -0.63 3.67 41.23
CA LEU A 127 -1.56 2.61 41.65
C LEU A 127 -2.59 2.22 40.58
N VAL A 128 -2.11 1.73 39.43
CA VAL A 128 -2.83 0.70 38.65
C VAL A 128 -1.79 -0.28 38.10
N GLN A 129 -1.33 -1.23 38.94
CA GLN A 129 -1.09 -2.64 38.57
C GLN A 129 -0.40 -3.43 39.72
N ASN A 130 -1.18 -4.35 40.30
CA ASN A 130 -0.86 -5.65 40.94
C ASN A 130 0.33 -5.81 41.92
N PHE A 131 -0.01 -6.09 43.18
CA PHE A 131 0.90 -6.56 44.24
C PHE A 131 0.70 -8.06 44.56
N THR A 132 1.80 -8.80 44.68
CA THR A 132 1.92 -10.03 45.51
C THR A 132 3.13 -9.89 46.44
N PRO A 133 3.04 -10.20 47.75
CA PRO A 133 4.10 -9.90 48.72
C PRO A 133 4.98 -11.10 49.06
N SER A 134 6.28 -10.87 49.28
CA SER A 134 7.13 -11.80 50.04
C SER A 134 7.61 -11.15 51.34
N LYS A 135 7.44 -11.92 52.42
CA LYS A 135 7.60 -11.62 53.85
C LYS A 135 8.98 -11.04 54.23
N ALA A 136 8.97 -10.11 55.18
CA ALA A 136 10.07 -9.89 56.11
C ALA A 136 9.51 -9.67 57.53
N GLN A 137 10.03 -10.42 58.50
CA GLN A 137 9.80 -10.22 59.93
C GLN A 137 10.87 -9.25 60.51
N PRO A 138 10.61 -8.64 61.67
CA PRO A 138 11.31 -7.44 62.15
C PRO A 138 12.33 -7.74 63.25
N GLU A 139 13.33 -6.87 63.41
CA GLU A 139 14.04 -6.71 64.68
C GLU A 139 14.33 -5.23 64.99
N LYS A 140 13.95 -4.85 66.21
CA LYS A 140 14.35 -3.66 66.98
C LYS A 140 15.88 -3.75 67.23
N GLU A 141 16.66 -2.73 67.54
CA GLU A 141 16.56 -1.78 68.65
C GLU A 141 17.89 -0.98 68.65
N PHE A 142 17.86 0.33 68.92
CA PHE A 142 18.77 1.10 69.78
C PHE A 142 18.79 2.58 69.38
N MET A 143 18.03 3.38 70.14
CA MET A 143 18.31 4.79 70.38
C MET A 143 19.51 4.89 71.33
N GLY A 144 20.43 5.82 71.06
CA GLY A 144 21.51 6.10 72.00
C GLY A 144 22.49 7.17 71.51
N SER A 145 22.13 8.43 71.74
CA SER A 145 22.99 9.61 71.87
C SER A 145 23.99 9.94 70.76
N GLN A 146 23.80 11.09 70.11
CA GLN A 146 24.55 12.29 70.49
C GLN A 146 23.94 13.53 69.84
N ALA A 147 23.64 14.50 70.69
CA ALA A 147 23.33 15.86 70.32
C ALA A 147 24.61 16.61 69.93
N ASN A 148 24.41 17.60 69.06
CA ASN A 148 25.22 18.81 68.84
C ASN A 148 26.62 18.65 68.22
N ASN A 149 26.68 18.85 66.89
CA ASN A 149 27.15 20.08 66.24
C ASN A 149 27.72 19.77 64.85
N GLY A 150 27.30 20.53 63.84
CA GLY A 150 28.03 20.60 62.57
C GLY A 150 27.17 20.49 61.31
N ILE A 151 26.44 21.57 61.03
CA ILE A 151 25.85 21.89 59.73
C ILE A 151 26.95 21.86 58.65
N SER A 152 27.02 20.78 57.85
CA SER A 152 27.68 20.76 56.52
C SER A 152 27.50 19.43 55.74
N ALA A 153 26.75 18.43 56.24
CA ALA A 153 26.71 17.10 55.61
C ALA A 153 25.40 16.74 54.87
N ASN A 154 24.31 17.53 55.01
CA ASN A 154 23.00 17.16 54.46
C ASN A 154 22.74 17.58 53.00
N GLY A 155 23.48 18.55 52.46
CA GLY A 155 23.33 18.98 51.06
C GLY A 155 23.80 17.95 50.03
N ASN A 156 24.83 17.16 50.36
CA ASN A 156 25.36 16.15 49.44
C ASN A 156 24.51 14.88 49.40
N LYS A 157 23.92 14.44 50.53
CA LYS A 157 23.04 13.25 50.55
C LYS A 157 21.69 13.50 49.86
N ALA A 158 21.09 14.68 50.03
CA ALA A 158 19.85 15.02 49.33
C ALA A 158 20.06 15.17 47.81
N ARG A 159 21.21 15.71 47.40
CA ARG A 159 21.62 15.80 46.00
C ARG A 159 21.93 14.43 45.39
N GLU A 160 22.62 13.56 46.13
CA GLU A 160 22.86 12.16 45.72
C GLU A 160 21.56 11.36 45.59
N VAL A 161 20.59 11.53 46.50
CA VAL A 161 19.28 10.87 46.41
C VAL A 161 18.45 11.43 45.25
N ARG A 162 18.44 12.75 45.02
CA ARG A 162 17.79 13.38 43.86
C ARG A 162 18.41 12.93 42.54
N ASP A 163 19.74 12.90 42.45
CA ASP A 163 20.47 12.44 41.28
C ASP A 163 20.26 10.93 41.06
N CYS A 164 20.11 10.13 42.12
CA CYS A 164 19.77 8.72 42.05
C CYS A 164 18.31 8.50 41.60
N ILE A 165 17.35 9.29 42.08
CA ILE A 165 15.95 9.24 41.64
C ILE A 165 15.85 9.70 40.18
N ILE A 166 16.51 10.79 39.78
CA ILE A 166 16.57 11.23 38.38
C ILE A 166 17.23 10.16 37.52
N ALA A 167 18.33 9.55 37.97
CA ALA A 167 18.98 8.45 37.24
C ALA A 167 18.09 7.21 37.16
N MET A 168 17.35 6.85 38.21
CA MET A 168 16.40 5.73 38.21
C MET A 168 15.19 6.00 37.32
N THR A 169 14.67 7.23 37.33
CA THR A 169 13.57 7.67 36.46
C THR A 169 14.01 7.72 35.01
N LEU A 170 15.17 8.31 34.70
CA LEU A 170 15.78 8.30 33.36
C LEU A 170 16.10 6.89 32.88
N ARG A 171 16.50 5.99 33.79
CA ARG A 171 16.73 4.58 33.48
C ARG A 171 15.42 3.82 33.24
N LYS A 172 14.35 4.12 33.99
CA LYS A 172 13.01 3.55 33.78
C LYS A 172 12.38 4.06 32.49
N THR A 173 12.38 5.37 32.24
CA THR A 173 11.88 5.96 30.98
C THR A 173 12.71 5.49 29.80
N GLY A 174 14.04 5.46 29.93
CA GLY A 174 14.95 4.89 28.95
C GLY A 174 14.67 3.41 28.66
N ASN A 175 14.43 2.60 29.68
CA ASN A 175 14.06 1.19 29.50
C ASN A 175 12.72 1.02 28.77
N VAL A 176 11.71 1.83 29.10
CA VAL A 176 10.40 1.80 28.41
C VAL A 176 10.55 2.19 26.93
N HIS A 177 11.33 3.23 26.63
CA HIS A 177 11.60 3.65 25.25
C HIS A 177 12.42 2.59 24.48
N CYS A 178 13.41 1.96 25.14
CA CYS A 178 14.17 0.85 24.54
C CYS A 178 13.29 -0.37 24.27
N CYS A 179 12.40 -0.74 25.20
CA CYS A 179 11.49 -1.88 25.02
C CYS A 179 10.48 -1.64 23.91
N THR A 180 9.87 -0.46 23.85
CA THR A 180 8.92 -0.09 22.78
C THR A 180 9.60 -0.04 21.41
N PHE A 181 10.77 0.58 21.32
CA PHE A 181 11.57 0.60 20.09
C PHE A 181 11.99 -0.81 19.63
N SER A 182 12.40 -1.67 20.56
CA SER A 182 12.76 -3.06 20.26
C SER A 182 11.55 -3.87 19.77
N LEU A 183 10.36 -3.63 20.34
CA LEU A 183 9.12 -4.26 19.89
C LEU A 183 8.74 -3.84 18.47
N ILE A 184 8.83 -2.54 18.17
CA ILE A 184 8.60 -1.99 16.82
C ILE A 184 9.57 -2.62 15.82
N LEU A 185 10.86 -2.71 16.16
CA LEU A 185 11.86 -3.34 15.30
C LEU A 185 11.62 -4.83 15.11
N LEU A 186 11.17 -5.55 16.14
CA LEU A 186 10.84 -6.96 16.04
C LEU A 186 9.69 -7.19 15.05
N VAL A 187 8.61 -6.41 15.18
CA VAL A 187 7.45 -6.48 14.28
C VAL A 187 7.85 -6.11 12.85
N ALA A 188 8.61 -5.02 12.67
CA ALA A 188 9.08 -4.58 11.36
C ALA A 188 10.01 -5.61 10.70
N THR A 189 10.93 -6.21 11.46
CA THR A 189 11.84 -7.26 10.96
C THR A 189 11.06 -8.51 10.56
N ALA A 190 10.11 -8.94 11.38
CA ALA A 190 9.26 -10.09 11.07
C ALA A 190 8.44 -9.83 9.80
N PHE A 191 7.82 -8.65 9.68
CA PHE A 191 7.10 -8.24 8.48
C PHE A 191 7.97 -8.26 7.23
N HIS A 192 9.17 -7.65 7.28
CA HIS A 192 10.09 -7.62 6.15
C HIS A 192 10.54 -9.03 5.73
N ALA A 193 10.87 -9.89 6.70
CA ALA A 193 11.28 -11.25 6.43
C ALA A 193 10.15 -12.10 5.85
N THR A 194 8.93 -11.97 6.38
CA THR A 194 7.75 -12.66 5.88
C THR A 194 7.38 -12.20 4.48
N PHE A 195 7.33 -10.90 4.21
CA PHE A 195 7.03 -10.42 2.87
C PHE A 195 8.05 -10.89 1.84
N TYR A 196 9.34 -10.92 2.20
CA TYR A 196 10.38 -11.49 1.34
C TYR A 196 10.18 -12.99 1.12
N TYR A 197 9.78 -13.73 2.15
CA TYR A 197 9.49 -15.16 2.03
C TYR A 197 8.30 -15.44 1.10
N GLU A 198 7.23 -14.65 1.20
CA GLU A 198 6.02 -14.80 0.39
C GLU A 198 6.22 -14.34 -1.06
N THR A 199 6.90 -13.21 -1.28
CA THR A 199 6.99 -12.57 -2.63
C THR A 199 8.32 -12.78 -3.35
N GLY A 200 9.39 -13.09 -2.61
CA GLY A 200 10.77 -13.09 -3.12
C GLY A 200 11.36 -11.68 -3.32
N THR A 201 10.71 -10.64 -2.77
CA THR A 201 11.12 -9.23 -2.95
C THR A 201 11.16 -8.48 -1.63
N GLU A 202 12.00 -7.43 -1.56
CA GLU A 202 12.09 -6.57 -0.37
C GLU A 202 10.96 -5.53 -0.36
N VAL A 203 10.36 -5.29 0.82
CA VAL A 203 9.36 -4.22 1.00
C VAL A 203 10.05 -2.87 0.98
N THR A 204 9.47 -1.93 0.25
CA THR A 204 9.83 -0.52 0.39
C THR A 204 8.98 0.09 1.51
N TRP A 205 9.62 0.59 2.56
CA TRP A 205 8.93 1.11 3.75
C TRP A 205 8.01 2.32 3.44
N THR A 206 8.29 3.07 2.38
CA THR A 206 7.40 4.12 1.85
C THR A 206 6.03 3.58 1.45
N ASN A 207 5.96 2.40 0.85
CA ASN A 207 4.71 1.73 0.50
C ASN A 207 4.03 1.14 1.74
N ALA A 208 4.81 0.67 2.72
CA ALA A 208 4.31 0.10 3.99
C ALA A 208 3.37 1.06 4.74
N GLN A 209 3.66 2.36 4.75
CA GLN A 209 2.84 3.37 5.42
C GLN A 209 1.40 3.40 4.89
N ARG A 210 1.20 3.24 3.58
CA ARG A 210 -0.13 3.28 2.96
C ARG A 210 -0.97 2.05 3.31
N TYR A 211 -0.34 0.87 3.41
CA TYR A 211 -1.03 -0.34 3.86
C TYR A 211 -1.50 -0.24 5.31
N VAL A 212 -0.77 0.49 6.17
CA VAL A 212 -1.10 0.64 7.61
C VAL A 212 -2.25 1.64 7.85
N HIS A 213 -2.47 2.59 6.94
CA HIS A 213 -3.56 3.57 7.08
C HIS A 213 -4.90 3.08 6.52
N ASP A 214 -4.93 1.94 5.83
CA ASP A 214 -6.15 1.33 5.28
C ASP A 214 -6.53 0.07 6.07
N LYS A 215 -7.78 -0.02 6.51
CA LYS A 215 -8.30 -1.19 7.27
C LYS A 215 -8.21 -2.48 6.45
N ASP A 216 -8.48 -2.42 5.15
CA ASP A 216 -8.40 -3.59 4.28
C ASP A 216 -6.94 -3.85 3.84
N GLY A 217 -6.13 -2.80 3.72
CA GLY A 217 -4.68 -2.91 3.56
C GLY A 217 -3.99 -3.62 4.74
N ILE A 218 -4.43 -3.39 5.97
CA ILE A 218 -3.94 -4.11 7.16
C ILE A 218 -4.25 -5.60 7.06
N LYS A 219 -5.42 -6.01 6.53
CA LYS A 219 -5.74 -7.43 6.36
C LYS A 219 -4.79 -8.12 5.39
N LEU A 220 -4.42 -7.43 4.30
CA LEU A 220 -3.38 -7.90 3.38
C LEU A 220 -2.01 -8.04 4.09
N LEU A 221 -1.64 -7.11 4.98
CA LEU A 221 -0.41 -7.25 5.78
C LEU A 221 -0.49 -8.44 6.74
N LEU A 222 -1.66 -8.70 7.32
CA LEU A 222 -1.89 -9.77 8.28
C LEU A 222 -2.05 -11.15 7.64
N SER A 223 -2.28 -11.26 6.33
CA SER A 223 -2.43 -12.58 5.69
C SER A 223 -1.16 -13.44 5.78
N GLY A 224 0.01 -12.83 5.99
CA GLY A 224 1.28 -13.52 6.27
C GLY A 224 1.52 -13.86 7.76
N SER A 225 0.52 -13.69 8.64
CA SER A 225 0.72 -13.76 10.10
C SER A 225 1.34 -15.07 10.60
N ASN A 226 1.05 -16.21 9.96
CA ASN A 226 1.60 -17.50 10.37
C ASN A 226 3.11 -17.56 10.17
N SER A 227 3.59 -17.15 9.00
CA SER A 227 5.01 -17.02 8.66
C SER A 227 5.68 -15.98 9.60
N ALA A 228 4.98 -14.88 9.90
CA ALA A 228 5.48 -13.84 10.80
C ALA A 228 5.64 -14.34 12.25
N ILE A 229 4.70 -15.13 12.77
CA ILE A 229 4.78 -15.74 14.11
C ILE A 229 6.01 -16.65 14.20
N VAL A 230 6.24 -17.49 13.19
CA VAL A 230 7.42 -18.37 13.15
C VAL A 230 8.71 -17.53 13.13
N CYS A 231 8.78 -16.47 12.31
CA CYS A 231 9.90 -15.54 12.30
C CYS A 231 10.14 -14.88 13.66
N VAL A 232 9.08 -14.41 14.34
CA VAL A 232 9.18 -13.82 15.68
C VAL A 232 9.72 -14.83 16.68
N ILE A 233 9.21 -16.07 16.69
CA ILE A 233 9.68 -17.14 17.58
C ILE A 233 11.16 -17.43 17.33
N LEU A 234 11.60 -17.50 16.08
CA LEU A 234 13.01 -17.71 15.72
C LEU A 234 13.89 -16.55 16.19
N ILE A 235 13.48 -15.30 15.95
CA ILE A 235 14.23 -14.11 16.38
C ILE A 235 14.35 -14.09 17.91
N LEU A 236 13.26 -14.33 18.63
CA LEU A 236 13.25 -14.39 20.10
C LEU A 236 14.10 -15.55 20.63
N GLY A 237 14.05 -16.72 19.98
CA GLY A 237 14.89 -17.87 20.34
C GLY A 237 16.39 -17.57 20.19
N VAL A 238 16.81 -17.05 19.03
CA VAL A 238 18.20 -16.64 18.80
C VAL A 238 18.62 -15.52 19.77
N SER A 239 17.75 -14.54 19.99
CA SER A 239 17.99 -13.46 20.95
C SER A 239 18.19 -14.01 22.37
N TRP A 240 17.36 -14.95 22.81
CA TRP A 240 17.46 -15.57 24.13
C TRP A 240 18.81 -16.27 24.36
N PHE A 241 19.34 -16.96 23.36
CA PHE A 241 20.65 -17.61 23.45
C PHE A 241 21.82 -16.61 23.35
N SER A 242 21.68 -15.56 22.56
CA SER A 242 22.75 -14.59 22.29
C SER A 242 22.81 -13.43 23.29
N GLN A 243 21.73 -13.13 24.02
CA GLN A 243 21.60 -11.94 24.88
C GLN A 243 22.75 -11.77 25.87
N THR A 244 23.16 -12.83 26.56
CA THR A 244 24.20 -12.75 27.60
C THR A 244 25.56 -12.43 26.97
N ARG A 245 25.87 -13.05 25.82
CA ARG A 245 27.14 -12.84 25.11
C ARG A 245 27.20 -11.46 24.46
N LEU A 246 26.10 -11.04 23.83
CA LEU A 246 25.96 -9.72 23.21
C LEU A 246 26.00 -8.61 24.26
N TYR A 247 25.31 -8.76 25.39
CA TYR A 247 25.33 -7.81 26.50
C TYR A 247 26.75 -7.62 27.05
N GLN A 248 27.48 -8.72 27.28
CA GLN A 248 28.87 -8.66 27.75
C GLN A 248 29.80 -8.01 26.71
N TYR A 249 29.64 -8.31 25.43
CA TYR A 249 30.47 -7.75 24.36
C TYR A 249 30.17 -6.26 24.12
N ALA A 250 28.89 -5.89 24.06
CA ALA A 250 28.44 -4.52 23.92
C ALA A 250 28.87 -3.67 25.11
N GLY A 251 28.73 -4.19 26.34
CA GLY A 251 29.21 -3.52 27.55
C GLY A 251 30.73 -3.30 27.55
N LYS A 252 31.52 -4.32 27.15
CA LYS A 252 32.98 -4.19 26.99
C LYS A 252 33.35 -3.15 25.92
N SER A 253 32.65 -3.16 24.79
CA SER A 253 32.89 -2.25 23.67
C SER A 253 32.50 -0.81 24.00
N LEU A 254 31.35 -0.60 24.65
CA LEU A 254 30.93 0.72 25.13
C LEU A 254 31.94 1.26 26.14
N ASN A 255 32.37 0.46 27.11
CA ASN A 255 33.38 0.87 28.08
C ASN A 255 34.72 1.24 27.41
N MET A 256 35.08 0.56 26.33
CA MET A 256 36.27 0.86 25.55
C MET A 256 36.17 2.17 24.73
N ILE A 257 34.96 2.57 24.34
CA ILE A 257 34.68 3.82 23.60
C ILE A 257 34.44 5.01 24.55
N THR A 258 33.72 4.81 25.65
CA THR A 258 33.37 5.89 26.61
C THR A 258 34.58 6.32 27.45
N ALA A 259 35.48 5.40 27.80
CA ALA A 259 36.68 5.71 28.56
C ALA A 259 37.55 6.82 27.92
N PRO A 260 37.88 6.81 26.61
CA PRO A 260 38.60 7.89 25.96
C PRO A 260 37.77 9.18 25.76
N LEU A 261 36.48 9.08 25.44
CA LEU A 261 35.59 10.25 25.25
C LEU A 261 35.39 11.05 26.55
N LEU A 262 35.20 10.37 27.68
CA LEU A 262 35.13 11.00 29.01
C LEU A 262 36.48 11.61 29.42
N CYS A 263 37.61 11.02 29.03
CA CYS A 263 38.93 11.61 29.25
C CYS A 263 39.15 12.91 28.46
N VAL A 264 38.65 12.98 27.22
CA VAL A 264 38.73 14.20 26.38
C VAL A 264 37.78 15.29 26.90
N LEU A 265 36.57 14.93 27.32
CA LEU A 265 35.59 15.87 27.86
C LEU A 265 35.97 16.41 29.26
N LYS A 266 36.75 15.66 30.05
CA LYS A 266 37.29 16.11 31.36
C LYS A 266 38.66 16.81 31.26
N ALA A 267 39.30 16.82 30.09
CA ALA A 267 40.58 17.49 29.87
C ALA A 267 40.59 19.00 30.22
N PRO A 268 39.49 19.78 30.05
CA PRO A 268 39.49 21.20 30.44
C PRO A 268 39.49 21.43 31.97
N GLN A 269 39.02 20.46 32.76
CA GLN A 269 38.92 20.59 34.22
C GLN A 269 40.25 20.29 34.92
N LEU A 270 41.04 19.34 34.40
CA LEU A 270 42.39 19.03 34.91
C LEU A 270 43.43 20.08 34.51
N TRP A 271 43.28 20.71 33.33
CA TRP A 271 44.17 21.80 32.89
C TRP A 271 44.05 23.06 33.77
N ASN A 272 42.85 23.35 34.29
CA ASN A 272 42.62 24.49 35.18
C ASN A 272 43.14 24.27 36.61
N MET A 273 43.27 23.02 37.07
CA MET A 273 43.87 22.71 38.38
C MET A 273 45.41 22.73 38.35
N CYS A 274 46.04 22.33 37.24
CA CYS A 274 47.49 22.37 37.09
C CYS A 274 48.08 23.79 36.89
N LYS A 275 47.25 24.80 36.63
CA LYS A 275 47.68 26.21 36.55
C LYS A 275 47.76 26.92 37.92
N ARG A 276 47.25 26.33 39.00
CA ARG A 276 47.07 27.03 40.30
C ARG A 276 48.04 26.68 41.43
N ARG A 277 49.08 25.87 41.19
CA ARG A 277 50.19 25.69 42.14
C ARG A 277 51.53 25.61 41.42
N ARG A 278 52.13 26.77 41.15
CA ARG A 278 53.59 26.93 41.06
C ARG A 278 54.03 27.69 42.30
N GLY A 279 54.86 27.08 43.14
CA GLY A 279 55.49 27.75 44.27
C GLY A 279 55.91 26.80 45.38
N CYS A 280 57.20 26.46 45.35
CA CYS A 280 58.11 26.06 46.43
C CYS A 280 58.74 24.67 46.34
N HIS A 281 60.06 24.71 46.53
CA HIS A 281 61.09 23.70 46.37
C HIS A 281 61.32 22.85 47.63
N SER A 282 61.93 21.67 47.38
CA SER A 282 62.93 20.94 48.17
C SER A 282 62.50 20.30 49.51
N VAL A 283 62.71 18.97 49.64
CA VAL A 283 63.69 18.32 50.54
C VAL A 283 63.51 16.78 50.48
N GLU A 284 64.65 16.09 50.57
CA GLU A 284 64.96 14.65 50.64
C GLU A 284 63.95 13.65 51.24
N ASP A 285 63.94 12.48 50.58
CA ASP A 285 64.04 11.09 51.05
C ASP A 285 63.17 10.48 52.19
N THR A 286 62.90 9.19 51.93
CA THR A 286 62.87 8.01 52.84
C THR A 286 61.51 7.33 53.04
N TYR A 287 61.54 6.01 52.76
CA TYR A 287 60.73 4.87 53.22
C TYR A 287 59.86 5.11 54.48
N ASP A 288 58.74 4.42 54.75
CA ASP A 288 58.39 3.03 54.49
C ASP A 288 56.87 2.84 54.62
N TYR A 289 56.39 1.82 53.93
CA TYR A 289 55.15 1.10 54.19
C TYR A 289 55.21 0.53 55.63
N GLN A 290 54.05 0.27 56.26
CA GLN A 290 53.94 -0.63 57.42
C GLN A 290 54.10 -0.08 58.87
N SER A 291 53.26 0.86 59.32
CA SER A 291 52.82 0.87 60.74
C SER A 291 51.53 1.65 60.98
N PHE A 292 50.37 1.02 60.75
CA PHE A 292 49.22 1.06 61.68
C PHE A 292 48.21 -0.05 61.37
N ILE A 293 48.73 -1.27 61.17
CA ILE A 293 48.06 -2.47 61.69
C ILE A 293 48.68 -2.67 63.07
N ASN A 294 47.93 -2.34 64.12
CA ASN A 294 47.91 -2.98 65.45
C ASN A 294 47.75 -2.00 66.62
N SER A 295 46.51 -1.87 67.10
CA SER A 295 46.11 -2.08 68.51
C SER A 295 44.58 -1.92 68.53
N GLN A 296 43.71 -2.89 68.81
CA GLN A 296 43.74 -4.07 69.67
C GLN A 296 42.67 -5.06 69.13
N THR A 297 42.98 -6.35 68.93
CA THR A 297 42.65 -7.48 69.83
C THR A 297 41.22 -7.41 70.46
N GLY A 298 40.29 -8.35 70.26
CA GLY A 298 40.40 -9.71 69.76
C GLY A 298 39.07 -10.35 69.32
N ASN A 299 39.21 -11.53 68.72
CA ASN A 299 38.24 -12.59 68.36
C ASN A 299 36.73 -12.33 68.58
N SER A 300 35.93 -12.44 67.51
CA SER A 300 35.38 -13.73 67.06
C SER A 300 34.62 -13.64 65.71
N HIS A 301 35.11 -14.43 64.74
CA HIS A 301 34.45 -15.12 63.61
C HIS A 301 33.64 -14.39 62.51
N GLY A 302 34.13 -14.54 61.26
CA GLY A 302 33.32 -14.53 60.02
C GLY A 302 33.81 -13.62 58.87
N LYS A 303 34.99 -13.86 58.26
CA LYS A 303 35.50 -13.06 57.13
C LYS A 303 34.93 -13.51 55.77
N VAL A 304 34.28 -12.59 55.05
CA VAL A 304 33.93 -12.67 53.63
C VAL A 304 35.04 -11.98 52.80
N TYR A 305 35.53 -12.66 51.77
CA TYR A 305 36.53 -12.13 50.82
C TYR A 305 35.92 -11.06 49.91
N LEU A 306 36.56 -9.89 49.84
CA LEU A 306 36.31 -8.83 48.85
C LEU A 306 37.42 -8.91 47.80
N ASP A 307 37.11 -9.44 46.61
CA ASP A 307 38.02 -9.44 45.46
C ASP A 307 38.09 -8.03 44.84
N LEU A 308 39.23 -7.38 45.01
CA LEU A 308 39.66 -6.22 44.22
C LEU A 308 40.32 -6.70 42.91
N PRO A 309 40.10 -6.04 41.76
CA PRO A 309 40.74 -6.41 40.50
C PRO A 309 42.25 -6.06 40.51
N PRO A 310 43.09 -6.78 39.73
CA PRO A 310 44.54 -6.59 39.75
C PRO A 310 44.98 -5.24 39.13
N PRO A 311 46.16 -4.73 39.50
CA PRO A 311 46.68 -3.46 38.98
C PRO A 311 46.98 -3.58 37.48
N ALA A 312 46.37 -2.71 36.68
CA ALA A 312 46.66 -2.61 35.26
C ALA A 312 48.06 -2.02 35.04
N ASN A 313 48.94 -2.81 34.41
CA ASN A 313 50.21 -2.35 33.85
C ASN A 313 50.01 -1.07 33.01
N THR A 314 50.59 0.03 33.48
CA THR A 314 50.73 1.27 32.73
C THR A 314 51.86 1.13 31.70
N GLY A 315 51.53 0.58 30.54
CA GLY A 315 52.43 0.53 29.40
C GLY A 315 51.78 -0.17 28.21
N SER A 316 51.20 0.63 27.29
CA SER A 316 50.76 0.28 25.90
C SER A 316 49.35 0.76 25.52
N SER A 317 48.46 1.09 26.46
CA SER A 317 47.01 1.26 26.15
C SER A 317 46.56 2.63 25.60
N ARG A 318 47.45 3.45 25.03
CA ARG A 318 47.04 4.70 24.31
C ARG A 318 46.88 4.51 22.80
N ARG A 319 47.35 3.40 22.23
CA ARG A 319 47.27 3.14 20.79
C ARG A 319 46.03 2.33 20.38
N TYR A 320 45.54 1.44 21.23
CA TYR A 320 44.40 0.56 20.93
C TYR A 320 43.09 1.27 20.54
N PRO A 321 42.60 2.31 21.23
CA PRO A 321 41.36 2.99 20.82
C PRO A 321 41.54 3.80 19.52
N LYS A 322 42.75 4.32 19.27
CA LYS A 322 43.07 5.01 18.00
C LYS A 322 43.19 4.02 16.84
N ILE A 323 43.78 2.84 17.07
CA ILE A 323 43.88 1.77 16.07
C ILE A 323 42.49 1.21 15.77
N LEU A 324 41.62 1.04 16.77
CA LEU A 324 40.25 0.59 16.53
C LEU A 324 39.40 1.64 15.81
N ALA A 325 39.47 2.91 16.22
CA ALA A 325 38.79 3.99 15.51
C ALA A 325 39.30 4.13 14.07
N LEU A 326 40.62 4.02 13.87
CA LEU A 326 41.24 4.00 12.55
C LEU A 326 40.82 2.76 11.77
N ALA A 327 40.71 1.58 12.38
CA ALA A 327 40.28 0.35 11.73
C ALA A 327 38.80 0.38 11.35
N ILE A 328 37.94 0.94 12.20
CA ILE A 328 36.53 1.21 11.87
C ILE A 328 36.44 2.23 10.75
N PHE A 329 37.21 3.31 10.81
CA PHE A 329 37.24 4.32 9.74
C PHE A 329 37.81 3.75 8.43
N LEU A 330 38.87 2.94 8.48
CA LEU A 330 39.45 2.27 7.32
C LEU A 330 38.46 1.27 6.75
N TYR A 331 37.80 0.49 7.60
CA TYR A 331 36.77 -0.46 7.21
C TYR A 331 35.59 0.26 6.55
N LEU A 332 35.10 1.34 7.12
CA LEU A 332 34.03 2.17 6.54
C LEU A 332 34.49 2.83 5.22
N ALA A 333 35.73 3.31 5.13
CA ALA A 333 36.29 3.90 3.92
C ALA A 333 36.53 2.86 2.81
N LEU A 334 37.05 1.68 3.16
CA LEU A 334 37.25 0.55 2.24
C LEU A 334 35.92 -0.02 1.76
N THR A 335 34.95 -0.21 2.66
CA THR A 335 33.60 -0.67 2.29
C THR A 335 32.83 0.37 1.49
N ALA A 336 33.10 1.67 1.67
CA ALA A 336 32.56 2.73 0.82
C ALA A 336 33.24 2.81 -0.56
N SER A 337 34.55 2.55 -0.63
CA SER A 337 35.35 2.71 -1.86
C SER A 337 35.41 1.46 -2.74
N LEU A 338 35.41 0.26 -2.15
CA LEU A 338 35.34 -1.04 -2.84
C LEU A 338 33.90 -1.52 -3.01
N ARG A 339 32.92 -0.65 -2.68
CA ARG A 339 31.50 -0.96 -2.75
C ARG A 339 31.07 -1.24 -4.19
N PRO A 340 30.45 -2.39 -4.48
CA PRO A 340 29.70 -2.53 -5.73
C PRO A 340 28.49 -1.58 -5.68
N SER A 341 28.31 -0.76 -6.72
CA SER A 341 27.28 0.29 -6.77
C SER A 341 25.84 -0.26 -6.77
N SER A 342 25.62 -1.49 -7.25
CA SER A 342 24.34 -2.20 -7.27
C SER A 342 24.58 -3.71 -7.18
N PRO A 343 23.75 -4.51 -6.48
CA PRO A 343 22.53 -4.15 -5.75
C PRO A 343 22.73 -3.73 -4.28
N TYR A 344 23.96 -3.75 -3.76
CA TYR A 344 24.22 -3.66 -2.32
C TYR A 344 24.12 -2.24 -1.73
N SER A 345 23.37 -1.34 -2.39
CA SER A 345 23.13 0.03 -1.93
C SER A 345 22.33 0.07 -0.61
N GLN A 346 21.47 -0.93 -0.38
CA GLN A 346 20.60 -1.03 0.80
C GLN A 346 21.16 -1.91 1.93
N MET A 347 22.13 -2.79 1.67
CA MET A 347 22.70 -3.71 2.68
C MET A 347 23.37 -3.02 3.89
N SER A 348 23.57 -1.70 3.83
CA SER A 348 24.16 -0.90 4.92
C SER A 348 23.15 0.02 5.62
N ALA A 349 21.89 0.04 5.17
CA ALA A 349 20.83 0.75 5.87
C ALA A 349 20.38 -0.10 7.06
N SER A 350 20.49 0.44 8.28
CA SER A 350 19.88 -0.21 9.43
C SER A 350 18.36 -0.03 9.35
N LEU A 351 17.61 -1.06 9.75
CA LEU A 351 16.15 -1.03 9.73
C LEU A 351 15.55 0.23 10.37
N PRO A 352 16.05 0.76 11.52
CA PRO A 352 15.59 2.04 12.05
C PRO A 352 15.74 3.22 11.07
N ILE A 353 16.86 3.30 10.34
CA ILE A 353 17.13 4.37 9.38
C ILE A 353 16.20 4.22 8.16
N ALA A 354 15.97 2.99 7.69
CA ALA A 354 15.01 2.71 6.63
C ALA A 354 13.57 3.02 7.07
N MET A 355 13.22 2.78 8.34
CA MET A 355 11.91 3.14 8.89
C MET A 355 11.74 4.64 9.15
N LEU A 356 12.81 5.36 9.49
CA LEU A 356 12.83 6.83 9.58
C LEU A 356 12.44 7.50 8.25
N GLN A 357 12.71 6.83 7.12
CA GLN A 357 12.24 7.27 5.80
C GLN A 357 10.70 7.29 5.66
N MET A 358 9.95 6.57 6.52
CA MET A 358 8.48 6.66 6.57
C MET A 358 7.99 7.98 7.18
N ILE A 359 8.82 8.67 7.96
CA ILE A 359 8.45 9.91 8.67
C ILE A 359 8.93 11.14 7.89
N SER A 360 9.98 11.00 7.07
CA SER A 360 10.43 12.06 6.18
C SER A 360 9.55 12.14 4.94
N SER A 361 9.03 13.33 4.63
CA SER A 361 8.45 13.63 3.32
C SER A 361 9.54 13.48 2.25
N HIS A 362 9.58 12.34 1.57
CA HIS A 362 10.45 12.19 0.43
C HIS A 362 9.93 13.10 -0.69
N THR A 363 10.65 14.18 -0.98
CA THR A 363 10.66 14.72 -2.34
C THR A 363 11.04 13.56 -3.25
N ASP A 364 10.24 13.30 -4.27
CA ASP A 364 10.44 12.32 -5.34
C ASP A 364 11.64 12.68 -6.25
N SER A 365 12.62 13.42 -5.70
CA SER A 365 13.69 14.12 -6.40
C SER A 365 14.86 13.21 -6.77
N GLN A 366 15.04 12.06 -6.10
CA GLN A 366 16.18 11.17 -6.35
C GLN A 366 15.88 9.94 -7.23
N ALA A 367 14.62 9.54 -7.41
CA ALA A 367 14.23 8.62 -8.49
C ALA A 367 14.36 9.29 -9.88
N ASN A 368 14.42 10.62 -9.92
CA ASN A 368 14.58 11.43 -11.13
C ASN A 368 16.05 11.66 -11.57
N GLN A 369 17.04 11.08 -10.89
CA GLN A 369 18.44 11.11 -11.33
C GLN A 369 18.87 9.77 -11.94
N TYR A 370 18.23 9.39 -13.05
CA TYR A 370 18.89 8.57 -14.06
C TYR A 370 19.85 9.47 -14.82
N THR A 371 21.15 9.19 -14.70
CA THR A 371 22.20 9.88 -15.45
C THR A 371 21.99 9.68 -16.93
N PHE A 372 21.74 10.79 -17.61
CA PHE A 372 21.48 10.97 -19.04
C PHE A 372 22.36 10.09 -19.97
N SER A 373 21.76 9.07 -20.57
CA SER A 373 22.07 8.72 -21.96
C SER A 373 21.55 9.87 -22.83
N ARG A 374 22.46 10.57 -23.53
CA ARG A 374 22.18 11.69 -24.45
C ARG A 374 21.41 11.26 -25.72
N ASN A 375 20.33 10.49 -25.61
CA ASN A 375 19.50 10.19 -26.77
C ASN A 375 18.34 11.19 -26.84
N PRO A 376 18.34 12.11 -27.81
CA PRO A 376 17.21 13.02 -28.00
C PRO A 376 16.01 12.22 -28.51
N TRP A 377 14.99 12.05 -27.66
CA TRP A 377 13.65 11.63 -28.08
C TRP A 377 12.69 12.83 -27.96
N PRO A 378 11.80 13.07 -28.94
CA PRO A 378 11.62 12.32 -30.19
C PRO A 378 12.80 12.45 -31.15
N PHE A 379 13.09 11.39 -31.90
CA PHE A 379 14.18 11.45 -32.88
C PHE A 379 13.81 12.41 -34.03
N PRO A 380 14.67 13.39 -34.40
CA PRO A 380 14.34 14.42 -35.39
C PRO A 380 13.85 13.86 -36.75
N GLN A 381 14.42 12.74 -37.20
CA GLN A 381 14.02 12.08 -38.44
C GLN A 381 12.60 11.51 -38.41
N LEU A 382 12.08 11.17 -37.23
CA LEU A 382 10.72 10.63 -37.08
C LEU A 382 9.68 11.75 -37.14
N ILE A 383 9.98 12.90 -36.53
CA ILE A 383 9.06 14.05 -36.42
C ILE A 383 9.28 15.13 -37.49
N HIS A 384 10.13 14.86 -38.49
CA HIS A 384 10.43 15.80 -39.55
C HIS A 384 9.17 16.26 -40.30
N THR A 385 9.14 17.52 -40.73
CA THR A 385 7.97 18.17 -41.36
C THR A 385 7.47 17.47 -42.63
N THR A 386 8.33 16.71 -43.30
CA THR A 386 7.96 15.88 -44.46
C THR A 386 7.02 14.73 -44.10
N ASN A 387 7.00 14.31 -42.84
CA ASN A 387 6.14 13.24 -42.34
C ASN A 387 4.81 13.77 -41.76
N TRP A 388 4.61 15.10 -41.74
CA TRP A 388 3.40 15.68 -41.17
C TRP A 388 2.16 15.36 -42.02
N GLU A 389 1.08 15.02 -41.33
CA GLU A 389 -0.19 14.61 -41.93
C GLU A 389 -1.24 15.68 -41.64
N LYS A 390 -1.86 16.22 -42.71
CA LYS A 390 -2.91 17.24 -42.57
C LYS A 390 -4.22 16.62 -42.07
N PRO A 391 -5.04 17.38 -41.33
CA PRO A 391 -6.37 16.92 -40.92
C PRO A 391 -7.25 16.56 -42.14
N LYS A 392 -8.04 15.49 -42.02
CA LYS A 392 -8.96 15.02 -43.06
C LYS A 392 -10.18 14.36 -42.42
N GLY A 393 -11.38 14.89 -42.67
CA GLY A 393 -12.60 14.39 -42.02
C GLY A 393 -12.50 14.51 -40.49
N TYR A 394 -12.67 13.40 -39.77
CA TYR A 394 -12.49 13.35 -38.31
C TYR A 394 -11.03 13.18 -37.87
N PHE A 395 -10.11 12.81 -38.78
CA PHE A 395 -8.70 12.71 -38.47
C PHE A 395 -8.12 14.10 -38.18
N LYS A 396 -7.55 14.24 -36.97
CA LYS A 396 -7.08 15.53 -36.43
C LYS A 396 -5.79 16.05 -37.09
N GLY A 397 -5.12 15.22 -37.88
CA GLY A 397 -3.76 15.46 -38.35
C GLY A 397 -2.71 14.90 -37.39
N TRP A 398 -1.45 14.99 -37.80
CA TRP A 398 -0.28 14.60 -37.03
C TRP A 398 0.90 15.49 -37.42
N ALA A 399 1.38 16.29 -36.47
CA ALA A 399 2.47 17.24 -36.64
C ALA A 399 3.13 17.53 -35.28
N PRO A 400 3.91 16.58 -34.74
CA PRO A 400 4.62 16.77 -33.48
C PRO A 400 5.80 17.73 -33.65
N GLY A 401 6.07 18.51 -32.60
CA GLY A 401 7.18 19.47 -32.54
C GLY A 401 6.80 20.76 -31.83
N ASP A 402 7.70 21.76 -31.87
CA ASP A 402 7.44 23.08 -31.30
C ASP A 402 6.18 23.71 -31.90
N ASP A 403 5.47 24.50 -31.07
CA ASP A 403 4.13 25.07 -31.29
C ASP A 403 3.81 25.46 -32.75
N ASN A 404 3.32 24.48 -33.51
CA ASN A 404 2.98 24.64 -34.91
C ASN A 404 1.48 24.89 -35.11
N ILE A 405 1.15 25.42 -36.28
CA ILE A 405 -0.22 25.83 -36.63
C ILE A 405 -1.24 24.68 -36.51
N LEU A 406 -0.87 23.44 -36.84
CA LEU A 406 -1.80 22.29 -36.78
C LEU A 406 -2.11 21.90 -35.34
N ALA A 407 -1.09 21.87 -34.48
CA ALA A 407 -1.26 21.62 -33.06
C ALA A 407 -2.04 22.75 -32.36
N GLN A 408 -1.87 24.00 -32.77
CA GLN A 408 -2.65 25.16 -32.30
C GLN A 408 -4.11 25.07 -32.76
N MET A 409 -4.35 24.79 -34.04
CA MET A 409 -5.70 24.59 -34.58
C MET A 409 -6.50 23.52 -33.82
N TYR A 410 -5.87 22.44 -33.38
CA TYR A 410 -6.53 21.45 -32.53
C TYR A 410 -6.80 21.97 -31.11
N ARG A 411 -5.84 22.68 -30.50
CA ARG A 411 -6.00 23.26 -29.15
C ARG A 411 -7.15 24.27 -29.09
N ASP A 412 -7.27 25.11 -30.11
CA ASP A 412 -8.28 26.17 -30.17
C ASP A 412 -9.64 25.66 -30.67
N ARG A 413 -9.74 24.37 -31.01
CA ARG A 413 -10.96 23.75 -31.53
C ARG A 413 -11.98 23.55 -30.42
N LEU A 414 -13.13 24.21 -30.54
CA LEU A 414 -14.35 23.87 -29.81
C LEU A 414 -15.21 22.90 -30.64
N PRO A 415 -15.45 21.65 -30.20
CA PRO A 415 -16.29 20.71 -30.95
C PRO A 415 -17.74 21.19 -31.02
N THR A 416 -18.34 21.16 -32.21
CA THR A 416 -19.73 21.65 -32.42
C THR A 416 -20.80 20.81 -31.73
N TRP A 417 -20.45 19.59 -31.33
CA TRP A 417 -21.34 18.68 -30.62
C TRP A 417 -21.27 18.83 -29.09
N LEU A 418 -20.32 19.62 -28.58
CA LEU A 418 -20.14 19.84 -27.15
C LEU A 418 -21.29 20.73 -26.63
N PRO A 419 -22.04 20.31 -25.59
CA PRO A 419 -23.06 21.15 -24.99
C PRO A 419 -22.44 22.30 -24.18
N GLU A 420 -23.21 23.37 -23.93
CA GLU A 420 -22.76 24.54 -23.18
C GLU A 420 -22.24 24.19 -21.78
N THR A 421 -22.94 23.28 -21.09
CA THR A 421 -22.52 22.69 -19.82
C THR A 421 -22.10 21.23 -20.06
N PRO A 422 -20.82 20.97 -20.40
CA PRO A 422 -20.37 19.60 -20.66
C PRO A 422 -20.36 18.75 -19.38
N PRO A 423 -20.57 17.43 -19.51
CA PRO A 423 -20.45 16.52 -18.38
C PRO A 423 -18.99 16.36 -17.96
N ALA A 424 -18.78 15.76 -16.78
CA ALA A 424 -17.44 15.42 -16.29
C ALA A 424 -16.63 14.63 -17.34
N GLY A 425 -15.32 14.90 -17.44
CA GLY A 425 -14.44 14.33 -18.47
C GLY A 425 -14.26 15.20 -19.71
N PHE A 426 -15.19 16.12 -20.00
CA PHE A 426 -15.19 16.94 -21.22
C PHE A 426 -14.75 18.40 -20.99
N CYS A 427 -14.32 18.76 -19.78
CA CYS A 427 -13.90 20.12 -19.44
C CYS A 427 -12.68 20.61 -20.24
N LYS A 428 -11.89 19.71 -20.87
CA LYS A 428 -10.68 20.04 -21.63
C LYS A 428 -10.92 20.93 -22.87
N TRP A 429 -12.15 20.99 -23.37
CA TRP A 429 -12.54 21.84 -24.50
C TRP A 429 -13.12 23.20 -24.08
N LEU A 430 -13.30 23.46 -22.77
CA LEU A 430 -13.78 24.74 -22.29
C LEU A 430 -12.61 25.73 -22.14
N SER A 431 -12.74 26.91 -22.73
CA SER A 431 -11.79 28.01 -22.55
C SER A 431 -11.95 28.69 -21.19
N SER A 432 -10.84 29.22 -20.65
CA SER A 432 -10.78 29.99 -19.40
C SER A 432 -11.75 31.19 -19.31
N ASN A 433 -12.22 31.72 -20.45
CA ASN A 433 -13.22 32.80 -20.46
C ASN A 433 -14.66 32.31 -20.23
N HIS A 434 -14.96 31.04 -20.50
CA HIS A 434 -16.29 30.47 -20.29
C HIS A 434 -16.50 29.92 -18.87
N SER A 435 -15.44 29.51 -18.16
CA SER A 435 -15.55 29.02 -16.77
C SER A 435 -16.05 30.10 -15.80
N ASN A 436 -15.65 31.36 -15.99
CA ASN A 436 -16.06 32.47 -15.13
C ASN A 436 -17.54 32.88 -15.26
N GLN A 437 -18.25 32.42 -16.30
CA GLN A 437 -19.67 32.72 -16.49
C GLN A 437 -20.58 31.67 -15.85
N VAL A 438 -20.13 30.41 -15.74
CA VAL A 438 -20.95 29.30 -15.20
C VAL A 438 -21.03 29.33 -13.67
N ASP A 439 -20.05 29.94 -13.00
CA ASP A 439 -20.03 30.08 -11.53
C ASP A 439 -21.10 31.04 -10.96
N ARG A 440 -21.90 31.71 -11.81
CA ARG A 440 -22.88 32.72 -11.36
C ARG A 440 -24.36 32.29 -11.39
N GLU A 441 -24.72 31.13 -11.97
CA GLU A 441 -26.14 30.76 -12.17
C GLU A 441 -26.55 29.34 -11.71
N GLY A 442 -25.75 28.65 -10.89
CA GLY A 442 -26.12 27.34 -10.34
C GLY A 442 -26.89 27.41 -9.01
N GLY A 443 -28.21 27.64 -9.07
CA GLY A 443 -29.12 27.44 -7.94
C GLY A 443 -29.28 25.95 -7.56
N ASP A 444 -29.59 25.74 -6.29
CA ASP A 444 -29.79 24.48 -5.56
C ASP A 444 -30.88 23.56 -6.16
N ASP A 445 -30.56 22.83 -7.24
CA ASP A 445 -31.37 21.71 -7.73
C ASP A 445 -30.51 20.43 -7.80
N GLY A 446 -31.04 19.34 -7.24
CA GLY A 446 -30.32 18.12 -6.86
C GLY A 446 -29.85 17.22 -8.01
N GLY A 447 -29.18 17.77 -9.02
CA GLY A 447 -28.52 17.04 -10.11
C GLY A 447 -27.01 16.90 -9.86
N THR A 448 -26.46 15.72 -10.12
CA THR A 448 -25.04 15.33 -10.00
C THR A 448 -24.09 16.02 -10.99
N GLY A 449 -24.36 17.27 -11.37
CA GLY A 449 -23.48 18.08 -12.21
C GLY A 449 -22.31 18.64 -11.40
N ARG A 450 -21.23 17.87 -11.22
CA ARG A 450 -19.96 18.46 -10.76
C ARG A 450 -19.49 19.48 -11.79
N VAL A 451 -19.46 20.74 -11.36
CA VAL A 451 -18.95 21.90 -12.10
C VAL A 451 -17.49 21.64 -12.50
N CYS A 452 -17.11 21.99 -13.73
CA CYS A 452 -15.72 21.99 -14.18
C CYS A 452 -14.91 22.96 -13.30
N HIS A 453 -14.25 22.45 -12.25
CA HIS A 453 -13.35 23.27 -11.45
C HIS A 453 -12.18 23.76 -12.29
N GLU A 454 -11.77 25.03 -12.08
CA GLU A 454 -10.71 25.73 -12.81
C GLU A 454 -9.51 24.80 -13.12
N THR A 455 -9.49 24.18 -14.30
CA THR A 455 -8.29 23.63 -14.90
C THR A 455 -7.50 24.79 -15.51
N LYS A 456 -7.08 25.73 -14.66
CA LYS A 456 -5.85 26.46 -14.95
C LYS A 456 -4.75 25.41 -15.00
N VAL A 457 -4.16 25.15 -16.16
CA VAL A 457 -2.72 25.25 -16.44
C VAL A 457 -2.44 24.80 -17.88
N ASP A 458 -1.90 25.76 -18.62
CA ASP A 458 -1.05 25.63 -19.79
C ASP A 458 -0.29 24.28 -19.86
N GLY A 459 -0.68 23.40 -20.79
CA GLY A 459 0.08 22.17 -21.08
C GLY A 459 -0.22 20.93 -20.21
N MET A 460 -1.44 20.70 -19.71
CA MET A 460 -1.86 19.39 -19.12
C MET A 460 -2.82 18.57 -20.01
N PHE A 461 -3.26 19.13 -21.13
CA PHE A 461 -4.16 18.46 -22.08
C PHE A 461 -3.38 17.58 -23.08
N TYR A 462 -3.97 16.43 -23.43
CA TYR A 462 -3.46 15.56 -24.50
C TYR A 462 -3.88 16.10 -25.87
N ASN A 463 -2.89 16.36 -26.73
CA ASN A 463 -3.10 16.79 -28.10
C ASN A 463 -2.63 15.69 -29.06
N PRO A 464 -3.54 14.97 -29.73
CA PRO A 464 -3.21 13.86 -30.60
C PRO A 464 -2.50 14.32 -31.89
N VAL A 465 -2.51 15.62 -32.22
CA VAL A 465 -1.73 16.18 -33.33
C VAL A 465 -0.26 16.34 -32.94
N ASN A 466 0.01 16.63 -31.66
CA ASN A 466 1.36 16.86 -31.15
C ASN A 466 2.00 15.62 -30.49
N ASP A 467 1.31 14.47 -30.45
CA ASP A 467 1.86 13.25 -29.87
C ASP A 467 2.84 12.57 -30.86
N PRO A 468 4.15 12.52 -30.57
CA PRO A 468 5.14 11.87 -31.43
C PRO A 468 4.98 10.34 -31.51
N LEU A 469 4.29 9.70 -30.56
CA LEU A 469 4.04 8.24 -30.56
C LEU A 469 2.80 7.83 -31.35
N ARG A 470 1.87 8.75 -31.58
CA ARG A 470 0.56 8.42 -32.11
C ARG A 470 0.63 7.76 -33.48
N ILE A 471 0.17 6.52 -33.55
CA ILE A 471 -0.16 5.81 -34.79
C ILE A 471 -1.64 5.49 -34.74
N THR A 472 -2.35 5.70 -35.84
CA THR A 472 -3.79 5.43 -35.93
C THR A 472 -4.13 4.70 -37.21
N ASN A 473 -5.02 3.73 -37.12
CA ASN A 473 -5.51 2.91 -38.24
C ASN A 473 -6.93 3.29 -38.67
N GLN A 474 -7.42 4.46 -38.29
CA GLN A 474 -8.79 4.89 -38.59
C GLN A 474 -9.02 5.25 -40.07
N ASP A 475 -7.95 5.45 -40.83
CA ASP A 475 -7.95 5.59 -42.28
C ASP A 475 -8.05 4.25 -43.02
N GLU A 476 -7.77 3.13 -42.34
CA GLU A 476 -7.91 1.79 -42.91
C GLU A 476 -9.38 1.36 -42.94
N SER A 477 -9.75 0.51 -43.89
CA SER A 477 -11.07 -0.12 -43.90
C SER A 477 -11.24 -1.09 -42.72
N ILE A 478 -12.49 -1.31 -42.30
CA ILE A 478 -12.85 -2.41 -41.40
C ILE A 478 -12.31 -3.73 -41.97
N LEU A 479 -11.87 -4.64 -41.10
CA LEU A 479 -11.46 -5.98 -41.49
C LEU A 479 -12.52 -6.63 -42.40
N GLY A 480 -12.11 -7.13 -43.56
CA GLY A 480 -13.04 -7.60 -44.60
C GLY A 480 -14.03 -8.67 -44.10
N ILE A 481 -13.58 -9.56 -43.21
CA ILE A 481 -14.41 -10.60 -42.58
C ILE A 481 -15.57 -10.06 -41.74
N LEU A 482 -15.47 -8.82 -41.24
CA LEU A 482 -16.51 -8.17 -40.43
C LEU A 482 -17.45 -7.30 -41.28
N SER A 483 -16.99 -6.85 -42.44
CA SER A 483 -17.68 -5.82 -43.24
C SER A 483 -19.10 -6.22 -43.63
N ASP A 484 -19.32 -7.46 -44.07
CA ASP A 484 -20.63 -7.91 -44.55
C ASP A 484 -21.66 -8.00 -43.41
N SER A 485 -21.25 -8.53 -42.25
CA SER A 485 -22.08 -8.65 -41.04
C SER A 485 -22.44 -7.28 -40.44
N PHE A 486 -21.60 -6.26 -40.66
CA PHE A 486 -21.88 -4.91 -40.19
C PHE A 486 -22.81 -4.17 -41.17
N ARG A 487 -22.64 -4.37 -42.48
CA ARG A 487 -23.46 -3.72 -43.53
C ARG A 487 -24.90 -4.26 -43.59
N ASN A 488 -25.12 -5.54 -43.29
CA ASN A 488 -26.43 -6.16 -43.37
C ASN A 488 -27.34 -5.84 -42.16
N GLY A 489 -26.83 -5.13 -41.14
CA GLY A 489 -27.59 -4.72 -39.96
C GLY A 489 -27.93 -5.85 -38.98
N ALA A 490 -27.29 -7.02 -39.10
CA ALA A 490 -27.51 -8.15 -38.20
C ALA A 490 -26.94 -7.91 -36.79
N VAL A 491 -25.85 -7.14 -36.69
CA VAL A 491 -25.21 -6.81 -35.42
C VAL A 491 -25.87 -5.58 -34.79
N LYS A 492 -26.57 -5.77 -33.66
CA LYS A 492 -27.19 -4.69 -32.89
C LYS A 492 -26.64 -4.66 -31.48
N ILE A 493 -25.89 -3.62 -31.14
CA ILE A 493 -25.27 -3.47 -29.82
C ILE A 493 -26.13 -2.51 -29.01
N LYS A 494 -27.14 -3.02 -28.31
CA LYS A 494 -27.98 -2.23 -27.41
C LYS A 494 -27.33 -2.06 -26.04
N HIS A 495 -26.70 -3.12 -25.53
CA HIS A 495 -26.04 -3.18 -24.23
C HIS A 495 -24.54 -3.49 -24.41
N ILE A 496 -23.74 -3.09 -23.42
CA ILE A 496 -22.30 -3.39 -23.35
C ILE A 496 -22.04 -3.94 -21.95
N ALA A 497 -21.38 -5.10 -21.88
CA ALA A 497 -20.89 -5.70 -20.65
C ALA A 497 -19.36 -5.77 -20.72
N LEU A 498 -18.66 -4.97 -19.93
CA LEU A 498 -17.20 -5.00 -19.81
C LEU A 498 -16.82 -5.81 -18.58
N ILE A 499 -16.27 -7.00 -18.80
CA ILE A 499 -15.88 -7.93 -17.74
C ILE A 499 -14.35 -7.90 -17.62
N MET A 500 -13.86 -7.26 -16.57
CA MET A 500 -12.44 -7.23 -16.23
C MET A 500 -12.12 -8.42 -15.33
N LEU A 501 -11.17 -9.24 -15.78
CA LEU A 501 -10.79 -10.51 -15.15
C LEU A 501 -9.53 -10.29 -14.31
N GLU A 502 -9.68 -10.37 -13.00
CA GLU A 502 -8.59 -10.22 -12.04
C GLU A 502 -7.50 -11.28 -12.25
N SER A 503 -6.22 -10.88 -12.20
CA SER A 503 -5.05 -11.77 -12.21
C SER A 503 -5.12 -12.89 -13.26
N THR A 504 -5.74 -12.64 -14.42
CA THR A 504 -6.06 -13.66 -15.43
C THR A 504 -5.03 -13.69 -16.56
N ARG A 505 -4.36 -14.83 -16.70
CA ARG A 505 -3.36 -15.10 -17.74
C ARG A 505 -3.98 -15.45 -19.08
N GLU A 506 -3.42 -14.91 -20.16
CA GLU A 506 -3.76 -15.33 -21.54
C GLU A 506 -3.56 -16.85 -21.77
N GLU A 507 -2.56 -17.46 -21.13
CA GLU A 507 -2.29 -18.90 -21.32
C GLU A 507 -3.36 -19.81 -20.72
N LEU A 508 -4.26 -19.27 -19.90
CA LEU A 508 -5.33 -19.99 -19.21
C LEU A 508 -6.72 -19.52 -19.63
N PHE A 509 -6.83 -18.80 -20.75
CA PHE A 509 -8.10 -18.29 -21.26
C PHE A 509 -8.28 -18.54 -22.76
N PRO A 510 -8.46 -19.81 -23.20
CA PRO A 510 -8.33 -21.06 -22.43
C PRO A 510 -6.92 -21.68 -22.47
N LEU A 511 -6.67 -22.62 -21.55
CA LEU A 511 -5.52 -23.53 -21.62
C LEU A 511 -5.59 -24.41 -22.88
N GLN A 512 -4.45 -24.59 -23.56
CA GLN A 512 -4.33 -25.42 -24.76
C GLN A 512 -3.37 -26.59 -24.55
N GLN A 513 -3.72 -27.76 -25.09
CA GLN A 513 -2.84 -28.92 -25.15
C GLN A 513 -1.57 -28.59 -25.95
N GLY A 514 -0.41 -28.98 -25.41
CA GLY A 514 0.91 -28.72 -26.02
C GLY A 514 1.48 -27.32 -25.73
N SER A 515 0.73 -26.45 -25.05
CA SER A 515 1.27 -25.17 -24.56
C SER A 515 2.34 -25.36 -23.49
N GLY A 516 3.16 -24.33 -23.25
CA GLY A 516 4.20 -24.40 -22.21
C GLY A 516 3.64 -24.66 -20.81
N ILE A 517 2.50 -24.05 -20.44
CA ILE A 517 1.82 -24.32 -19.16
C ILE A 517 1.34 -25.77 -19.07
N HIS A 518 0.77 -26.30 -20.16
CA HIS A 518 0.38 -27.71 -20.22
C HIS A 518 1.58 -28.63 -19.98
N ASN A 519 2.75 -28.32 -20.56
CA ASN A 519 3.97 -29.11 -20.36
C ASN A 519 4.46 -29.05 -18.91
N ILE A 520 4.44 -27.87 -18.28
CA ILE A 520 4.76 -27.70 -16.85
C ILE A 520 3.86 -28.59 -15.99
N ILE A 521 2.56 -28.64 -16.29
CA ILE A 521 1.60 -29.48 -15.56
C ILE A 521 1.94 -30.96 -15.73
N LEU A 522 2.19 -31.43 -16.95
CA LEU A 522 2.57 -32.82 -17.22
C LEU A 522 3.88 -33.20 -16.51
N GLU A 523 4.86 -32.31 -16.50
CA GLU A 523 6.14 -32.53 -15.83
C GLU A 523 6.02 -32.66 -14.30
N SER A 524 5.00 -32.04 -13.68
CA SER A 524 4.75 -32.22 -12.24
C SER A 524 4.40 -33.67 -11.89
N TYR A 525 3.87 -34.44 -12.85
CA TYR A 525 3.42 -35.81 -12.63
C TYR A 525 4.42 -36.89 -13.03
N LYS A 526 5.57 -36.58 -13.64
CA LYS A 526 6.68 -37.49 -14.05
C LYS A 526 6.53 -38.93 -13.51
N GLU A 527 5.73 -39.76 -14.21
CA GLU A 527 5.47 -41.21 -13.98
C GLU A 527 4.30 -41.63 -13.06
N GLN A 528 3.59 -40.73 -12.37
CA GLN A 528 2.53 -41.09 -11.40
C GLN A 528 1.12 -41.21 -11.99
N LYS A 529 0.83 -40.49 -13.07
CA LYS A 529 -0.46 -40.52 -13.78
C LYS A 529 -0.24 -40.61 -15.28
N GLY A 530 -1.14 -41.29 -15.99
CA GLY A 530 -1.14 -41.32 -17.44
C GLY A 530 -1.47 -39.94 -18.02
N GLY A 531 -0.80 -39.54 -19.10
CA GLY A 531 -1.03 -38.25 -19.77
C GLY A 531 -2.50 -38.07 -20.22
N ASP A 532 -3.18 -39.15 -20.60
CA ASP A 532 -4.58 -39.10 -21.00
C ASP A 532 -5.53 -38.73 -19.85
N ASP A 533 -5.24 -39.19 -18.63
CA ASP A 533 -6.05 -38.86 -17.44
C ASP A 533 -5.89 -37.38 -17.07
N ILE A 534 -4.68 -36.84 -17.21
CA ILE A 534 -4.38 -35.43 -16.99
C ILE A 534 -5.05 -34.58 -18.07
N ASN A 535 -4.95 -34.96 -19.34
CA ASN A 535 -5.60 -34.24 -20.43
C ASN A 535 -7.13 -34.23 -20.29
N ALA A 536 -7.72 -35.35 -19.83
CA ALA A 536 -9.14 -35.42 -19.53
C ALA A 536 -9.57 -34.53 -18.34
N LEU A 537 -8.66 -34.25 -17.41
CA LEU A 537 -8.87 -33.32 -16.31
C LEU A 537 -8.76 -31.86 -16.77
N LEU A 538 -7.72 -31.56 -17.54
CA LEU A 538 -7.44 -30.21 -18.04
C LEU A 538 -8.45 -29.73 -19.07
N SER A 539 -9.09 -30.64 -19.82
CA SER A 539 -10.19 -30.30 -20.73
C SER A 539 -11.42 -29.71 -20.04
N GLN A 540 -11.48 -29.77 -18.71
CA GLN A 540 -12.57 -29.25 -17.88
C GLN A 540 -12.22 -27.94 -17.19
N LEU A 541 -11.02 -27.39 -17.44
CA LEU A 541 -10.52 -26.19 -16.75
C LEU A 541 -11.21 -24.91 -17.25
N ASN A 542 -11.33 -24.74 -18.57
CA ASN A 542 -11.81 -23.50 -19.20
C ASN A 542 -12.82 -23.68 -20.36
N PRO A 543 -13.84 -24.55 -20.25
CA PRO A 543 -14.75 -24.80 -21.36
C PRO A 543 -15.63 -23.59 -21.73
N VAL A 544 -15.91 -22.65 -20.81
CA VAL A 544 -16.63 -21.40 -21.13
C VAL A 544 -15.71 -20.45 -21.91
N ALA A 545 -14.45 -20.28 -21.50
CA ALA A 545 -13.48 -19.47 -22.23
C ALA A 545 -13.24 -19.99 -23.66
N GLU A 546 -13.24 -21.31 -23.89
CA GLU A 546 -13.18 -21.89 -25.25
C GLU A 546 -14.35 -21.39 -26.13
N LYS A 547 -15.57 -21.34 -25.59
CA LYS A 547 -16.75 -20.82 -26.33
C LYS A 547 -16.70 -19.31 -26.54
N ILE A 548 -16.31 -18.56 -25.51
CA ILE A 548 -16.19 -17.09 -25.55
C ILE A 548 -15.20 -16.70 -26.64
N THR A 549 -13.96 -17.19 -26.54
CA THR A 549 -12.85 -16.82 -27.43
C THR A 549 -12.94 -17.50 -28.79
N GLY A 550 -13.47 -18.72 -28.84
CA GLY A 550 -13.42 -19.58 -30.03
C GLY A 550 -12.09 -20.26 -30.25
N LYS A 551 -11.16 -20.09 -29.32
CA LYS A 551 -9.88 -20.79 -29.25
C LYS A 551 -10.17 -22.15 -28.64
N SER A 552 -9.86 -23.23 -29.35
CA SER A 552 -10.05 -24.58 -28.80
C SER A 552 -8.85 -24.99 -27.94
N GLY A 553 -9.11 -25.71 -26.85
CA GLY A 553 -8.07 -26.35 -26.05
C GLY A 553 -7.36 -27.52 -26.77
N GLY A 554 -7.95 -28.04 -27.85
CA GLY A 554 -7.31 -29.05 -28.71
C GLY A 554 -7.13 -30.43 -28.08
N TRP A 555 -7.96 -30.78 -27.08
CA TRP A 555 -7.79 -31.96 -26.23
C TRP A 555 -7.95 -33.30 -26.97
N LYS A 556 -6.84 -34.03 -27.11
CA LYS A 556 -6.74 -35.36 -27.73
C LYS A 556 -6.02 -36.35 -26.81
N ARG A 557 -6.43 -37.61 -26.90
CA ARG A 557 -5.74 -38.74 -26.27
C ARG A 557 -4.45 -39.09 -27.00
N THR A 558 -3.57 -39.85 -26.33
CA THR A 558 -2.32 -40.38 -26.88
C THR A 558 -2.51 -41.20 -28.16
N ASN A 559 -3.63 -41.90 -28.28
CA ASN A 559 -3.99 -42.66 -29.49
C ASN A 559 -4.59 -41.81 -30.63
N GLY A 560 -4.66 -40.48 -30.46
CA GLY A 560 -5.18 -39.52 -31.45
C GLY A 560 -6.69 -39.31 -31.43
N SER A 561 -7.45 -40.06 -30.62
CA SER A 561 -8.90 -39.84 -30.47
C SER A 561 -9.22 -38.57 -29.69
N GLU A 562 -10.29 -37.88 -30.06
CA GLU A 562 -10.72 -36.68 -29.34
C GLU A 562 -11.24 -37.03 -27.94
N LEU A 563 -10.90 -36.18 -26.95
CA LEU A 563 -11.53 -36.25 -25.64
C LEU A 563 -12.94 -35.67 -25.75
N ALA A 564 -13.93 -36.43 -25.27
CA ALA A 564 -15.32 -35.98 -25.28
C ALA A 564 -15.43 -34.65 -24.53
N LYS A 565 -15.99 -33.63 -25.19
CA LYS A 565 -16.35 -32.37 -24.55
C LYS A 565 -17.43 -32.67 -23.52
N LEU A 566 -17.15 -32.44 -22.25
CA LEU A 566 -18.20 -32.55 -21.24
C LEU A 566 -19.29 -31.50 -21.53
N PRO A 567 -20.58 -31.84 -21.33
CA PRO A 567 -21.63 -30.85 -21.43
C PRO A 567 -21.35 -29.73 -20.44
N LEU A 568 -21.29 -28.48 -20.91
CA LEU A 568 -21.24 -27.31 -20.04
C LEU A 568 -22.54 -27.24 -19.23
N PRO A 569 -22.50 -27.38 -17.90
CA PRO A 569 -23.73 -27.38 -17.11
C PRO A 569 -24.37 -25.99 -17.02
N GLU A 570 -23.63 -24.91 -17.28
CA GLU A 570 -24.00 -23.57 -16.83
C GLU A 570 -24.34 -22.56 -17.93
N TRP A 571 -24.03 -22.82 -19.22
CA TRP A 571 -24.36 -21.89 -20.32
C TRP A 571 -24.76 -22.57 -21.64
N ASN A 572 -26.03 -22.37 -21.99
CA ASN A 572 -26.62 -22.77 -23.26
C ASN A 572 -26.44 -21.68 -24.33
N ASP A 573 -25.21 -21.54 -24.84
CA ASP A 573 -24.89 -20.64 -25.94
C ASP A 573 -25.65 -21.03 -27.22
N THR A 574 -26.49 -20.12 -27.73
CA THR A 574 -27.26 -20.31 -28.98
C THR A 574 -26.60 -19.69 -30.21
N THR A 575 -25.36 -19.18 -30.06
CA THR A 575 -24.59 -18.56 -31.14
C THR A 575 -24.37 -19.55 -32.30
N GLN A 576 -24.63 -19.09 -33.52
CA GLN A 576 -24.40 -19.88 -34.73
C GLN A 576 -22.91 -20.22 -34.93
N ASP A 577 -22.63 -21.41 -35.46
CA ASP A 577 -21.29 -21.80 -35.89
C ASP A 577 -20.65 -20.75 -36.81
N GLY A 578 -19.36 -20.47 -36.58
CA GLY A 578 -18.63 -19.42 -37.30
C GLY A 578 -18.84 -18.00 -36.76
N TYR A 579 -19.72 -17.81 -35.78
CA TYR A 579 -19.92 -16.54 -35.07
C TYR A 579 -19.47 -16.61 -33.61
N GLY A 580 -19.37 -15.46 -32.97
CA GLY A 580 -19.01 -15.33 -31.56
C GLY A 580 -18.08 -14.17 -31.23
N GLY A 581 -17.65 -13.38 -32.22
CA GLY A 581 -16.86 -12.17 -32.03
C GLY A 581 -15.37 -12.29 -32.28
N ILE A 582 -14.63 -11.28 -31.84
CA ILE A 582 -13.21 -11.07 -32.15
C ILE A 582 -12.38 -11.38 -30.91
N ASN A 583 -11.48 -12.34 -31.01
CA ASN A 583 -10.48 -12.63 -30.00
C ASN A 583 -9.11 -12.09 -30.44
N ILE A 584 -8.43 -11.38 -29.55
CA ILE A 584 -7.15 -10.74 -29.87
C ILE A 584 -6.00 -11.63 -29.43
N ILE A 585 -5.12 -11.96 -30.37
CA ILE A 585 -3.88 -12.68 -30.09
C ILE A 585 -2.77 -11.63 -29.96
N GLY A 586 -2.18 -11.54 -28.76
CA GLY A 586 -1.14 -10.55 -28.45
C GLY A 586 -1.60 -9.42 -27.52
N GLY A 587 -2.63 -9.64 -26.70
CA GLY A 587 -3.09 -8.68 -25.69
C GLY A 587 -2.11 -8.50 -24.53
N PHE A 588 -1.82 -7.25 -24.20
CA PHE A 588 -1.01 -6.84 -23.05
C PHE A 588 -1.78 -5.90 -22.11
N THR A 589 -1.57 -6.01 -20.81
CA THR A 589 -2.04 -4.97 -19.88
C THR A 589 -1.11 -3.76 -19.87
N ALA A 590 -1.69 -2.58 -19.67
CA ALA A 590 -0.97 -1.33 -19.45
C ALA A 590 -0.31 -1.24 -18.06
N ALA A 591 -0.72 -2.09 -17.10
CA ALA A 591 -0.09 -2.16 -15.78
C ALA A 591 -0.33 -3.51 -15.10
N SER A 592 0.66 -4.01 -14.36
CA SER A 592 0.50 -5.18 -13.50
C SER A 592 -0.09 -4.85 -12.12
N LEU A 593 -0.67 -3.66 -11.96
CA LEU A 593 -1.42 -3.23 -10.78
C LEU A 593 -2.87 -3.01 -11.20
N SER A 594 -3.79 -3.74 -10.58
CA SER A 594 -5.20 -3.85 -10.93
C SER A 594 -5.88 -2.51 -11.25
N PHE A 595 -5.77 -1.53 -10.34
CA PHE A 595 -6.47 -0.25 -10.53
C PHE A 595 -5.86 0.65 -11.60
N LYS A 596 -4.54 0.57 -11.82
CA LYS A 596 -3.91 1.25 -12.97
C LYS A 596 -4.41 0.65 -14.29
N SER A 597 -4.60 -0.67 -14.33
CA SER A 597 -5.22 -1.35 -15.48
C SER A 597 -6.71 -1.01 -15.64
N LEU A 598 -7.44 -0.85 -14.53
CA LEU A 598 -8.83 -0.39 -14.51
C LEU A 598 -8.97 0.95 -15.25
N ALA A 599 -8.13 1.93 -14.90
CA ALA A 599 -8.12 3.24 -15.56
C ALA A 599 -7.79 3.14 -17.05
N ALA A 600 -6.80 2.32 -17.41
CA ALA A 600 -6.41 2.13 -18.79
C ALA A 600 -7.54 1.54 -19.65
N THR A 601 -8.20 0.52 -19.13
CA THR A 601 -9.29 -0.20 -19.79
C THR A 601 -10.53 0.68 -19.96
N HIS A 602 -10.95 1.39 -18.91
CA HIS A 602 -12.19 2.16 -18.92
C HIS A 602 -12.08 3.52 -19.59
N CYS A 603 -10.87 4.09 -19.63
CA CYS A 603 -10.64 5.44 -20.14
C CYS A 603 -9.78 5.48 -21.40
N GLY A 604 -9.22 4.35 -21.86
CA GLY A 604 -8.39 4.32 -23.06
C GLY A 604 -7.09 5.13 -22.91
N VAL A 605 -6.54 5.16 -21.71
CA VAL A 605 -5.40 6.01 -21.31
C VAL A 605 -4.26 5.19 -20.74
N TRP A 606 -3.04 5.64 -20.94
CA TRP A 606 -1.89 5.10 -20.23
C TRP A 606 -1.85 5.53 -18.75
N PRO A 607 -1.50 4.62 -17.81
CA PRO A 607 -1.28 4.97 -16.40
C PRO A 607 0.06 5.66 -16.17
N MET A 608 0.23 6.28 -15.00
CA MET A 608 1.46 6.92 -14.58
C MET A 608 2.44 5.91 -13.94
N PRO A 609 3.75 6.00 -14.25
CA PRO A 609 4.79 5.24 -13.55
C PRO A 609 5.14 5.92 -12.21
N VAL A 610 4.19 5.86 -11.28
CA VAL A 610 4.27 6.34 -9.89
C VAL A 610 3.65 5.29 -8.98
N ASP A 611 4.08 5.25 -7.72
CA ASP A 611 3.63 4.25 -6.77
C ASP A 611 2.16 4.45 -6.37
N SER A 612 1.47 3.31 -6.28
CA SER A 612 0.03 3.23 -5.98
C SER A 612 -0.85 3.89 -7.05
N PHE A 613 -2.16 3.84 -6.85
CA PHE A 613 -3.16 4.35 -7.76
C PHE A 613 -3.36 5.87 -7.63
N GLN A 614 -2.37 6.64 -8.07
CA GLN A 614 -2.40 8.11 -8.07
C GLN A 614 -3.37 8.70 -9.09
N GLU A 615 -3.80 7.90 -10.06
CA GLU A 615 -4.83 8.29 -11.04
C GLU A 615 -6.17 8.64 -10.37
N SER A 616 -6.45 8.11 -9.16
CA SER A 616 -7.61 8.49 -8.34
C SER A 616 -7.58 9.95 -7.85
N GLU A 617 -6.41 10.59 -7.83
CA GLU A 617 -6.22 11.97 -7.36
C GLU A 617 -6.29 12.99 -8.50
N ALA A 618 -6.52 12.54 -9.74
CA ALA A 618 -6.52 13.39 -10.91
C ALA A 618 -7.69 13.04 -11.84
N GLN A 619 -8.18 14.04 -12.56
CA GLN A 619 -9.13 13.77 -13.63
C GLN A 619 -8.41 13.08 -14.79
N SER A 620 -8.99 11.99 -15.31
CA SER A 620 -8.49 11.36 -16.53
C SER A 620 -8.38 12.37 -17.67
N TYR A 621 -7.24 12.37 -18.37
CA TYR A 621 -6.96 13.30 -19.48
C TYR A 621 -7.74 12.96 -20.76
N GLN A 622 -8.47 11.85 -20.76
CA GLN A 622 -9.48 11.50 -21.74
C GLN A 622 -10.79 11.09 -21.06
N PRO A 623 -11.95 11.37 -21.69
CA PRO A 623 -13.23 10.85 -21.21
C PRO A 623 -13.23 9.33 -21.11
N CYS A 624 -13.79 8.80 -20.02
CA CYS A 624 -14.00 7.36 -19.85
C CYS A 624 -15.31 6.89 -20.50
N ILE A 625 -15.48 5.58 -20.71
CA ILE A 625 -16.68 5.02 -21.38
C ILE A 625 -17.98 5.58 -20.76
N SER A 626 -18.12 5.53 -19.44
CA SER A 626 -19.33 6.00 -18.76
C SER A 626 -19.60 7.50 -18.99
N GLN A 627 -18.55 8.34 -18.94
CA GLN A 627 -18.66 9.77 -19.24
C GLN A 627 -19.12 10.03 -20.70
N ILE A 628 -18.63 9.25 -21.67
CA ILE A 628 -19.06 9.35 -23.07
C ILE A 628 -20.55 8.97 -23.20
N LEU A 629 -20.99 7.92 -22.51
CA LEU A 629 -22.39 7.49 -22.52
C LEU A 629 -23.31 8.51 -21.82
N HIS A 630 -22.82 9.18 -20.78
CA HIS A 630 -23.51 10.32 -20.16
C HIS A 630 -23.65 11.50 -21.12
N LEU A 631 -22.60 11.82 -21.89
CA LEU A 631 -22.70 12.81 -22.95
C LEU A 631 -23.77 12.42 -23.97
N PHE A 632 -23.82 11.16 -24.43
CA PHE A 632 -24.89 10.68 -25.30
C PHE A 632 -26.29 10.86 -24.68
N ASN A 633 -26.43 10.60 -23.38
CA ASN A 633 -27.69 10.82 -22.67
C ASN A 633 -28.11 12.29 -22.62
N GLN A 634 -27.15 13.20 -22.50
CA GLN A 634 -27.39 14.64 -22.40
C GLN A 634 -27.80 15.24 -23.76
N ILE A 635 -27.16 14.81 -24.85
CA ILE A 635 -27.48 15.30 -26.21
C ILE A 635 -28.80 14.73 -26.76
N LYS A 636 -29.29 13.62 -26.18
CA LYS A 636 -30.61 13.05 -26.48
C LYS A 636 -31.72 13.92 -25.87
N GLY A 637 -32.57 14.46 -26.74
CA GLY A 637 -33.75 15.22 -26.36
C GLY A 637 -34.97 14.32 -26.20
N GLY A 638 -35.67 14.40 -25.06
CA GLY A 638 -36.88 13.63 -24.79
C GLY A 638 -36.98 13.22 -23.33
N LYS A 639 -38.10 13.57 -22.67
CA LYS A 639 -38.37 13.15 -21.28
C LYS A 639 -39.00 11.76 -21.20
N THR A 640 -39.59 11.27 -22.29
CA THR A 640 -40.33 10.01 -22.35
C THR A 640 -39.46 8.88 -22.91
N PRO A 641 -39.53 7.65 -22.34
CA PRO A 641 -38.78 6.50 -22.84
C PRO A 641 -39.17 6.12 -24.28
N SER A 642 -38.19 6.07 -25.19
CA SER A 642 -38.39 5.68 -26.60
C SER A 642 -38.51 4.16 -26.77
N HIS A 643 -39.26 3.74 -27.80
CA HIS A 643 -39.28 2.35 -28.26
C HIS A 643 -38.10 2.01 -29.17
N ASP A 644 -37.51 3.01 -29.83
CA ASP A 644 -36.26 2.84 -30.58
C ASP A 644 -35.08 2.85 -29.61
N PHE A 645 -34.32 1.75 -29.57
CA PHE A 645 -33.17 1.61 -28.67
C PHE A 645 -32.05 2.60 -28.97
N LEU A 646 -31.96 3.14 -30.19
CA LEU A 646 -30.97 4.16 -30.54
C LEU A 646 -31.21 5.47 -29.76
N GLU A 647 -32.48 5.79 -29.48
CA GLU A 647 -32.90 6.96 -28.71
C GLU A 647 -33.01 6.71 -27.21
N GLN A 648 -32.81 5.46 -26.76
CA GLN A 648 -32.79 5.15 -25.34
C GLN A 648 -31.52 5.66 -24.67
N LYS A 649 -31.67 6.11 -23.42
CA LYS A 649 -30.56 6.54 -22.56
C LYS A 649 -29.82 5.33 -21.98
N TRP A 650 -28.53 5.47 -21.76
CA TRP A 650 -27.68 4.51 -21.07
C TRP A 650 -27.83 4.64 -19.56
N LEU A 651 -27.87 3.50 -18.87
CA LEU A 651 -27.59 3.38 -17.45
C LEU A 651 -26.21 2.73 -17.30
N THR A 652 -25.39 3.29 -16.42
CA THR A 652 -24.00 2.86 -16.22
C THR A 652 -23.85 2.22 -14.83
N ALA A 653 -23.26 1.03 -14.77
CA ALA A 653 -23.15 0.27 -13.53
C ALA A 653 -21.76 -0.38 -13.37
N PHE A 654 -21.23 -0.41 -12.14
CA PHE A 654 -19.97 -1.05 -11.78
C PHE A 654 -20.15 -2.05 -10.63
N PHE A 655 -19.81 -3.31 -10.85
CA PHE A 655 -20.10 -4.41 -9.93
C PHE A 655 -18.84 -5.21 -9.60
N GLN A 656 -18.58 -5.41 -8.30
CA GLN A 656 -17.56 -6.33 -7.81
C GLN A 656 -17.97 -6.89 -6.45
N SER A 657 -17.53 -8.10 -6.12
CA SER A 657 -17.90 -8.79 -4.87
C SER A 657 -16.99 -8.44 -3.67
N ILE A 658 -16.05 -7.52 -3.90
CA ILE A 658 -15.02 -7.09 -2.94
C ILE A 658 -15.13 -5.58 -2.62
N THR A 659 -14.37 -5.14 -1.62
CA THR A 659 -14.23 -3.73 -1.25
C THR A 659 -13.70 -2.91 -2.42
N ASP A 660 -14.27 -1.73 -2.66
CA ASP A 660 -13.77 -0.71 -3.59
C ASP A 660 -13.00 0.41 -2.86
N LYS A 661 -12.78 0.30 -1.55
CA LYS A 661 -12.09 1.35 -0.78
C LYS A 661 -10.56 1.24 -0.86
N TYR A 662 -10.05 0.06 -1.19
CA TYR A 662 -8.62 -0.18 -1.25
C TYR A 662 -7.97 0.67 -2.35
N ASP A 663 -6.89 1.37 -1.99
CA ASP A 663 -6.16 2.32 -2.83
C ASP A 663 -7.04 3.34 -3.57
N ARG A 664 -8.15 3.76 -2.95
CA ARG A 664 -9.07 4.81 -3.44
C ARG A 664 -9.73 4.47 -4.79
N GLN A 665 -10.00 3.19 -5.05
CA GLN A 665 -10.74 2.77 -6.25
C GLN A 665 -12.14 3.41 -6.30
N ASP A 666 -12.84 3.53 -5.18
CA ASP A 666 -14.15 4.17 -5.01
C ASP A 666 -14.16 5.62 -5.52
N ILE A 667 -13.11 6.39 -5.20
CA ILE A 667 -12.94 7.76 -5.70
C ILE A 667 -12.88 7.77 -7.22
N PHE A 668 -12.06 6.90 -7.81
CA PHE A 668 -11.92 6.83 -9.27
C PHE A 668 -13.17 6.27 -9.96
N ASN A 669 -13.85 5.29 -9.38
CA ASN A 669 -15.14 4.77 -9.88
C ASN A 669 -16.18 5.90 -9.98
N ASN A 670 -16.24 6.77 -8.96
CA ASN A 670 -17.09 7.96 -8.98
C ASN A 670 -16.63 8.99 -10.03
N GLN A 671 -15.33 9.21 -10.20
CA GLN A 671 -14.79 10.11 -11.22
C GLN A 671 -15.07 9.61 -12.65
N MET A 672 -15.02 8.30 -12.89
CA MET A 672 -15.42 7.68 -14.14
C MET A 672 -16.91 7.87 -14.44
N GLY A 673 -17.73 8.22 -13.44
CA GLY A 673 -19.14 8.56 -13.61
C GLY A 673 -20.06 7.35 -13.67
N PHE A 674 -19.83 6.30 -12.86
CA PHE A 674 -20.80 5.22 -12.73
C PHE A 674 -22.02 5.65 -11.89
N GLU A 675 -23.23 5.33 -12.35
CA GLU A 675 -24.48 5.67 -11.63
C GLU A 675 -24.82 4.65 -10.54
N GLU A 676 -24.63 3.37 -10.82
CA GLU A 676 -24.93 2.26 -9.90
C GLU A 676 -23.64 1.53 -9.55
N ILE A 677 -23.25 1.51 -8.27
CA ILE A 677 -22.06 0.77 -7.81
C ILE A 677 -22.49 -0.29 -6.80
N VAL A 678 -22.11 -1.54 -7.05
CA VAL A 678 -22.28 -2.65 -6.12
C VAL A 678 -20.90 -3.19 -5.76
N SER A 679 -20.50 -2.94 -4.51
CA SER A 679 -19.27 -3.45 -3.89
C SER A 679 -19.62 -4.18 -2.58
N LYS A 680 -18.61 -4.69 -1.87
CA LYS A 680 -18.76 -5.37 -0.56
C LYS A 680 -19.70 -4.64 0.40
N ASP A 681 -19.55 -3.33 0.55
CA ASP A 681 -20.38 -2.48 1.43
C ASP A 681 -21.89 -2.55 1.10
N VAL A 682 -22.24 -2.68 -0.18
CA VAL A 682 -23.62 -2.80 -0.63
C VAL A 682 -24.16 -4.20 -0.32
N LEU A 683 -23.33 -5.23 -0.55
CA LEU A 683 -23.67 -6.62 -0.26
C LEU A 683 -23.94 -6.82 1.24
N GLU A 684 -23.06 -6.31 2.10
CA GLU A 684 -23.19 -6.37 3.56
C GLU A 684 -24.45 -5.64 4.07
N ARG A 685 -24.75 -4.45 3.54
CA ARG A 685 -25.97 -3.70 3.94
C ARG A 685 -27.26 -4.39 3.53
N ARG A 686 -27.25 -5.10 2.40
CA ARG A 686 -28.44 -5.81 1.89
C ARG A 686 -28.61 -7.19 2.50
N ALA A 687 -27.52 -7.81 2.95
CA ALA A 687 -27.56 -9.02 3.76
C ALA A 687 -28.27 -8.75 5.10
N LYS A 688 -29.45 -9.36 5.30
CA LYS A 688 -30.13 -9.35 6.61
C LYS A 688 -29.31 -10.15 7.63
N ALA A 689 -29.60 -9.99 8.94
CA ALA A 689 -28.92 -10.61 10.10
C ALA A 689 -28.76 -12.16 10.13
N ARG A 690 -29.09 -12.87 9.05
CA ARG A 690 -28.71 -14.25 8.75
C ARG A 690 -28.10 -14.26 7.35
N SER A 691 -26.81 -13.97 7.21
CA SER A 691 -26.16 -14.00 5.89
C SER A 691 -25.31 -15.26 5.73
N ASP A 692 -25.63 -15.99 4.68
CA ASP A 692 -24.87 -17.00 3.95
C ASP A 692 -23.64 -16.44 3.20
N LEU A 693 -23.27 -15.18 3.44
CA LEU A 693 -22.07 -14.57 2.87
C LEU A 693 -20.82 -15.26 3.40
N GLU A 694 -20.07 -15.88 2.49
CA GLU A 694 -18.79 -16.52 2.76
C GLU A 694 -17.64 -15.63 2.23
N GLU A 695 -16.82 -15.08 3.13
CA GLU A 695 -15.58 -14.43 2.72
C GLU A 695 -14.57 -15.49 2.24
N ILE A 696 -14.12 -15.35 0.99
CA ILE A 696 -13.13 -16.25 0.38
C ILE A 696 -11.75 -15.62 0.26
N ASN A 697 -11.66 -14.30 0.33
CA ASN A 697 -10.40 -13.55 0.32
C ASN A 697 -10.48 -12.38 1.30
N TYR A 698 -9.33 -11.74 1.58
CA TYR A 698 -9.27 -10.63 2.55
C TYR A 698 -10.02 -9.36 2.09
N PHE A 699 -10.44 -9.28 0.83
CA PHE A 699 -11.17 -8.16 0.27
C PHE A 699 -12.70 -8.37 0.20
N GLY A 700 -13.22 -9.59 0.29
CA GLY A 700 -14.65 -9.87 0.25
C GLY A 700 -15.07 -11.28 -0.20
N TYR A 701 -16.09 -11.32 -1.04
CA TYR A 701 -16.93 -12.50 -1.31
C TYR A 701 -16.70 -13.07 -2.72
N PRO A 702 -17.14 -14.31 -3.01
CA PRO A 702 -17.15 -14.83 -4.38
C PRO A 702 -18.12 -14.04 -5.27
N GLU A 703 -17.83 -13.98 -6.57
CA GLU A 703 -18.61 -13.22 -7.55
C GLU A 703 -20.05 -13.71 -7.66
N THR A 704 -20.32 -14.98 -7.35
CA THR A 704 -21.66 -15.58 -7.36
C THR A 704 -22.65 -14.85 -6.45
N THR A 705 -22.18 -14.14 -5.43
CA THR A 705 -23.01 -13.26 -4.57
C THR A 705 -23.65 -12.10 -5.34
N LEU A 706 -23.09 -11.70 -6.48
CA LEU A 706 -23.60 -10.62 -7.31
C LEU A 706 -24.81 -11.03 -8.18
N LYS A 707 -25.06 -12.34 -8.35
CA LYS A 707 -26.05 -12.87 -9.31
C LYS A 707 -27.42 -12.21 -9.21
N THR A 708 -27.94 -12.07 -7.98
CA THR A 708 -29.24 -11.45 -7.75
C THR A 708 -29.23 -9.96 -8.08
N HIS A 709 -28.16 -9.24 -7.72
CA HIS A 709 -28.01 -7.82 -8.01
C HIS A 709 -27.90 -7.54 -9.51
N VAL A 710 -27.18 -8.39 -10.26
CA VAL A 710 -27.09 -8.27 -11.72
C VAL A 710 -28.46 -8.48 -12.36
N ARG A 711 -29.24 -9.46 -11.87
CA ARG A 711 -30.62 -9.68 -12.34
C ARG A 711 -31.51 -8.46 -12.09
N GLU A 712 -31.51 -7.94 -10.87
CA GLU A 712 -32.27 -6.74 -10.49
C GLU A 712 -31.91 -5.53 -11.37
N LEU A 713 -30.62 -5.36 -11.68
CA LEU A 713 -30.13 -4.31 -12.57
C LEU A 713 -30.69 -4.46 -13.98
N ILE A 714 -30.63 -5.66 -14.57
CA ILE A 714 -31.15 -5.93 -15.92
C ILE A 714 -32.67 -5.71 -15.96
N GLU A 715 -33.41 -6.22 -14.97
CA GLU A 715 -34.86 -6.01 -14.85
C GLU A 715 -35.21 -4.52 -14.74
N LYS A 716 -34.42 -3.74 -13.97
CA LYS A 716 -34.56 -2.27 -13.88
C LYS A 716 -34.34 -1.61 -15.25
N VAL A 717 -33.27 -1.94 -15.95
CA VAL A 717 -32.94 -1.38 -17.28
C VAL A 717 -34.05 -1.65 -18.27
N GLN A 718 -34.58 -2.88 -18.31
CA GLN A 718 -35.67 -3.26 -19.21
C GLN A 718 -36.96 -2.50 -18.88
N ARG A 719 -37.34 -2.43 -17.60
CA ARG A 719 -38.52 -1.68 -17.14
C ARG A 719 -38.45 -0.19 -17.49
N GLU A 720 -37.28 0.42 -17.35
CA GLU A 720 -37.04 1.83 -17.68
C GLU A 720 -36.79 2.08 -19.17
N LYS A 721 -36.77 1.02 -20.01
CA LYS A 721 -36.41 1.07 -21.44
C LYS A 721 -35.09 1.82 -21.66
N LYS A 722 -34.05 1.44 -20.91
CA LYS A 722 -32.70 1.98 -21.03
C LYS A 722 -31.77 1.00 -21.74
N ARG A 723 -30.64 1.52 -22.17
CA ARG A 723 -29.44 0.75 -22.55
C ARG A 723 -28.59 0.53 -21.30
N LEU A 724 -27.74 -0.49 -21.31
CA LEU A 724 -26.91 -0.84 -20.15
C LEU A 724 -25.44 -0.81 -20.55
N PHE A 725 -24.64 -0.08 -19.80
CA PHE A 725 -23.20 -0.31 -19.69
C PHE A 725 -22.93 -0.95 -18.32
N PHE A 726 -22.63 -2.24 -18.33
CA PHE A 726 -22.35 -3.04 -17.16
C PHE A 726 -20.85 -3.32 -17.09
N SER A 727 -20.15 -2.74 -16.14
CA SER A 727 -18.77 -3.09 -15.82
C SER A 727 -18.75 -4.03 -14.64
N HIS A 728 -18.03 -5.14 -14.77
CA HIS A 728 -17.84 -6.11 -13.71
C HIS A 728 -16.36 -6.43 -13.54
N PHE A 729 -15.86 -6.33 -12.32
CA PHE A 729 -14.50 -6.72 -11.97
C PHE A 729 -14.54 -8.00 -11.11
N THR A 730 -13.95 -9.09 -11.60
CA THR A 730 -13.77 -10.32 -10.82
C THR A 730 -12.67 -10.13 -9.76
N SER A 731 -12.49 -11.11 -8.88
CA SER A 731 -11.63 -11.02 -7.70
C SER A 731 -11.08 -12.36 -7.20
N THR A 732 -11.76 -13.48 -7.44
CA THR A 732 -11.44 -14.79 -6.84
C THR A 732 -10.06 -15.34 -7.24
N THR A 733 -9.57 -14.96 -8.41
CA THR A 733 -8.24 -15.29 -8.94
C THR A 733 -7.09 -14.49 -8.30
N HIS A 734 -7.40 -13.47 -7.48
CA HIS A 734 -6.40 -12.78 -6.66
C HIS A 734 -5.90 -13.69 -5.52
N HIS A 735 -4.63 -13.51 -5.13
CA HIS A 735 -4.07 -14.17 -3.94
C HIS A 735 -4.96 -13.86 -2.71
N PRO A 736 -5.35 -14.84 -1.87
CA PRO A 736 -4.72 -16.14 -1.64
C PRO A 736 -5.46 -17.31 -2.31
N TRP A 737 -6.18 -17.05 -3.41
CA TRP A 737 -6.89 -18.07 -4.19
C TRP A 737 -7.89 -18.91 -3.39
N GLY A 738 -8.65 -18.23 -2.52
CA GLY A 738 -9.72 -18.87 -1.76
C GLY A 738 -10.91 -19.22 -2.66
N LEU A 739 -11.64 -20.25 -2.25
CA LEU A 739 -12.80 -20.77 -2.96
C LEU A 739 -13.96 -20.95 -1.99
N PRO A 740 -15.22 -20.83 -2.44
CA PRO A 740 -16.37 -21.19 -1.62
C PRO A 740 -16.26 -22.63 -1.11
N ARG A 741 -16.76 -22.91 0.10
CA ARG A 741 -16.70 -24.25 0.73
C ARG A 741 -17.26 -25.35 -0.15
N ASP A 742 -18.36 -25.04 -0.85
CA ASP A 742 -19.09 -26.01 -1.67
C ASP A 742 -18.45 -26.21 -3.06
N PHE A 743 -17.44 -25.42 -3.42
CA PHE A 743 -16.72 -25.58 -4.68
C PHE A 743 -15.58 -26.60 -4.53
N LYS A 744 -15.80 -27.80 -5.08
CA LYS A 744 -14.85 -28.92 -5.00
C LYS A 744 -13.46 -28.51 -5.53
N LYS A 745 -12.41 -28.73 -4.74
CA LYS A 745 -11.01 -28.55 -5.18
C LYS A 745 -10.51 -29.76 -5.97
N ILE A 746 -9.71 -29.50 -6.99
CA ILE A 746 -9.10 -30.49 -7.87
C ILE A 746 -7.57 -30.33 -7.83
N GLU A 747 -6.86 -31.45 -7.86
CA GLU A 747 -5.40 -31.45 -7.99
C GLU A 747 -5.04 -31.56 -9.48
N TYR A 748 -4.71 -30.42 -10.08
CA TYR A 748 -4.31 -30.26 -11.49
C TYR A 748 -2.81 -30.43 -11.70
N VAL A 749 -2.00 -30.17 -10.67
CA VAL A 749 -0.56 -30.40 -10.63
C VAL A 749 -0.21 -31.22 -9.40
N ASN A 750 0.85 -32.01 -9.45
CA ASN A 750 1.27 -32.79 -8.30
C ASN A 750 1.73 -31.88 -7.15
N THR A 751 1.11 -31.97 -5.99
CA THR A 751 1.47 -31.18 -4.81
C THR A 751 2.01 -32.03 -3.65
N GLN A 752 2.29 -33.31 -3.90
CA GLN A 752 2.71 -34.26 -2.88
C GLN A 752 4.24 -34.34 -2.74
N GLY A 753 4.71 -34.59 -1.51
CA GLY A 753 6.13 -34.79 -1.20
C GLY A 753 7.02 -33.64 -1.69
N LYS A 754 8.04 -33.96 -2.50
CA LYS A 754 8.98 -32.98 -3.06
C LYS A 754 8.34 -32.03 -4.08
N MET A 755 7.16 -32.34 -4.60
CA MET A 755 6.42 -31.49 -5.54
C MET A 755 5.47 -30.49 -4.84
N GLY A 756 5.49 -30.42 -3.50
CA GLY A 756 4.64 -29.51 -2.73
C GLY A 756 4.84 -28.01 -2.99
N TRP A 757 5.86 -27.61 -3.76
CA TRP A 757 6.06 -26.22 -4.15
C TRP A 757 5.06 -25.73 -5.22
N HIS A 758 4.33 -26.64 -5.88
CA HIS A 758 3.26 -26.32 -6.86
C HIS A 758 1.91 -25.93 -6.23
N ARG A 759 1.79 -25.88 -4.90
CA ARG A 759 0.50 -25.67 -4.21
C ARG A 759 -0.20 -24.37 -4.59
N ASP A 760 0.56 -23.30 -4.74
CA ASP A 760 0.04 -21.98 -5.08
C ASP A 760 -0.53 -21.97 -6.49
N PHE A 761 0.24 -22.52 -7.44
CA PHE A 761 -0.21 -22.66 -8.82
C PHE A 761 -1.45 -23.56 -8.93
N ASN A 762 -1.49 -24.69 -8.20
CA ASN A 762 -2.69 -25.54 -8.15
C ASN A 762 -3.92 -24.80 -7.61
N SER A 763 -3.74 -23.99 -6.56
CA SER A 763 -4.82 -23.22 -5.94
C SER A 763 -5.36 -22.18 -6.93
N TYR A 764 -4.46 -21.48 -7.62
CA TYR A 764 -4.82 -20.56 -8.70
C TYR A 764 -5.58 -21.24 -9.84
N LEU A 765 -5.14 -22.41 -10.33
CA LEU A 765 -5.86 -23.16 -11.36
C LEU A 765 -7.31 -23.49 -10.96
N ASN A 766 -7.57 -23.75 -9.67
CA ASN A 766 -8.94 -23.94 -9.20
C ASN A 766 -9.76 -22.66 -9.18
N THR A 767 -9.15 -21.51 -8.86
CA THR A 767 -9.84 -20.20 -8.97
C THR A 767 -10.09 -19.79 -10.42
N VAL A 768 -9.21 -20.19 -11.34
CA VAL A 768 -9.44 -20.03 -12.78
C VAL A 768 -10.65 -20.85 -13.23
N ARG A 769 -10.80 -22.11 -12.77
CA ARG A 769 -12.02 -22.90 -13.02
C ARG A 769 -13.27 -22.24 -12.42
N PHE A 770 -13.16 -21.70 -11.21
CA PHE A 770 -14.28 -21.00 -10.58
C PHE A 770 -14.70 -19.76 -11.39
N GLN A 771 -13.74 -18.96 -11.84
CA GLN A 771 -14.00 -17.82 -12.71
C GLN A 771 -14.67 -18.25 -14.02
N ASP A 772 -14.20 -19.33 -14.66
CA ASP A 772 -14.80 -19.85 -15.90
C ASP A 772 -16.27 -20.25 -15.71
N ALA A 773 -16.59 -20.93 -14.60
CA ALA A 773 -17.96 -21.28 -14.21
C ALA A 773 -18.83 -20.03 -13.99
N TRP A 774 -18.33 -19.06 -13.21
CA TRP A 774 -19.03 -17.78 -13.00
C TRP A 774 -19.33 -17.03 -14.30
N LEU A 775 -18.38 -16.99 -15.24
CA LEU A 775 -18.61 -16.40 -16.57
C LEU A 775 -19.75 -17.13 -17.30
N GLY A 776 -19.81 -18.46 -17.20
CA GLY A 776 -20.92 -19.26 -17.72
C GLY A 776 -22.26 -18.85 -17.11
N GLU A 777 -22.34 -18.77 -15.78
CA GLU A 777 -23.55 -18.34 -15.08
C GLU A 777 -23.99 -16.91 -15.45
N LEU A 778 -23.04 -15.97 -15.57
CA LEU A 778 -23.31 -14.60 -15.93
C LEU A 778 -23.85 -14.49 -17.36
N LEU A 779 -23.24 -15.18 -18.32
CA LEU A 779 -23.71 -15.21 -19.70
C LEU A 779 -25.07 -15.91 -19.83
N GLN A 780 -25.28 -16.97 -19.06
CA GLN A 780 -26.59 -17.64 -18.98
C GLN A 780 -27.67 -16.74 -18.37
N LEU A 781 -27.31 -15.85 -17.44
CA LEU A 781 -28.23 -14.83 -16.94
C LEU A 781 -28.63 -13.85 -18.05
N PHE A 782 -27.69 -13.43 -18.92
CA PHE A 782 -28.01 -12.58 -20.07
C PHE A 782 -28.94 -13.28 -21.07
N GLU A 783 -28.77 -14.59 -21.28
CA GLU A 783 -29.69 -15.41 -22.09
C GLU A 783 -31.09 -15.47 -21.46
N GLN A 784 -31.17 -15.77 -20.16
CA GLN A 784 -32.44 -15.87 -19.42
C GLN A 784 -33.21 -14.55 -19.37
N GLN A 785 -32.48 -13.42 -19.28
CA GLN A 785 -33.08 -12.09 -19.31
C GLN A 785 -33.34 -11.59 -20.73
N GLY A 786 -33.00 -12.38 -21.77
CA GLY A 786 -33.30 -12.05 -23.17
C GLY A 786 -32.48 -10.87 -23.73
N ILE A 787 -31.33 -10.54 -23.14
CA ILE A 787 -30.47 -9.45 -23.60
C ILE A 787 -29.22 -9.92 -24.36
N ALA A 788 -28.90 -11.22 -24.33
CA ALA A 788 -27.67 -11.76 -24.90
C ALA A 788 -27.45 -11.39 -26.38
N ASN A 789 -28.49 -11.49 -27.22
CA ASN A 789 -28.42 -11.22 -28.65
C ASN A 789 -28.18 -9.74 -29.02
N GLU A 790 -28.34 -8.82 -28.06
CA GLU A 790 -28.13 -7.37 -28.24
C GLU A 790 -27.02 -6.81 -27.33
N THR A 791 -26.21 -7.69 -26.71
CA THR A 791 -25.15 -7.30 -25.77
C THR A 791 -23.77 -7.57 -26.37
N LEU A 792 -22.94 -6.53 -26.46
CA LEU A 792 -21.50 -6.69 -26.67
C LEU A 792 -20.85 -7.04 -25.33
N VAL A 793 -20.31 -8.25 -25.20
CA VAL A 793 -19.53 -8.65 -24.02
C VAL A 793 -18.05 -8.47 -24.33
N VAL A 794 -17.39 -7.55 -23.64
CA VAL A 794 -15.96 -7.30 -23.74
C VAL A 794 -15.29 -7.96 -22.54
N LEU A 795 -14.36 -8.88 -22.76
CA LEU A 795 -13.58 -9.52 -21.70
C LEU A 795 -12.13 -9.09 -21.81
N VAL A 796 -11.53 -8.74 -20.68
CA VAL A 796 -10.13 -8.33 -20.60
C VAL A 796 -9.52 -8.75 -19.27
N GLY A 797 -8.32 -9.33 -19.27
CA GLY A 797 -7.56 -9.49 -18.03
C GLY A 797 -7.00 -8.15 -17.55
N ASP A 798 -7.12 -7.84 -16.27
CA ASP A 798 -6.52 -6.62 -15.71
C ASP A 798 -4.98 -6.73 -15.73
N HIS A 799 -4.45 -7.88 -15.34
CA HIS A 799 -3.08 -8.33 -15.45
C HIS A 799 -3.02 -9.85 -15.33
N GLY A 800 -1.85 -10.45 -15.55
CA GLY A 800 -1.64 -11.89 -15.33
C GLY A 800 -1.02 -12.18 -13.95
N GLN A 801 -0.50 -13.40 -13.75
CA GLN A 801 0.08 -13.83 -12.47
C GLN A 801 1.30 -14.74 -12.71
N ALA A 802 2.46 -14.28 -12.27
CA ALA A 802 3.70 -15.05 -12.27
C ALA A 802 3.80 -15.96 -11.03
N PHE A 803 4.26 -17.19 -11.23
CA PHE A 803 4.52 -18.17 -10.17
C PHE A 803 5.97 -18.65 -10.18
N LYS A 804 6.31 -19.55 -9.24
CA LYS A 804 7.64 -20.20 -9.18
C LYS A 804 7.92 -21.08 -10.38
N GLU A 805 6.87 -21.55 -11.07
CA GLU A 805 6.90 -22.24 -12.36
C GLU A 805 7.45 -21.36 -13.49
N ASP A 806 7.21 -20.03 -13.41
CA ASP A 806 7.72 -19.07 -14.37
C ASP A 806 9.15 -18.62 -13.99
N ILE A 807 9.35 -18.21 -12.73
CA ILE A 807 10.65 -17.75 -12.21
C ILE A 807 10.82 -18.18 -10.75
N THR A 808 11.90 -18.91 -10.45
CA THR A 808 12.10 -19.55 -9.13
C THR A 808 12.32 -18.57 -7.97
N THR A 809 12.63 -17.31 -8.27
CA THR A 809 13.03 -16.31 -7.27
C THR A 809 11.90 -15.40 -6.81
N ARG A 810 10.75 -15.33 -7.51
CA ARG A 810 9.66 -14.37 -7.24
C ARG A 810 8.29 -14.94 -7.61
N THR A 811 7.23 -14.38 -7.03
CA THR A 811 5.83 -14.69 -7.38
C THR A 811 4.99 -13.41 -7.34
N GLY A 812 3.86 -13.39 -8.03
CA GLY A 812 2.96 -12.24 -8.10
C GLY A 812 3.50 -11.07 -8.94
N THR A 813 2.86 -9.92 -8.81
CA THR A 813 3.11 -8.74 -9.65
C THR A 813 4.06 -7.72 -9.01
N TYR A 814 4.17 -7.70 -7.68
CA TYR A 814 4.97 -6.70 -6.96
C TYR A 814 6.46 -6.85 -7.28
N LYS A 815 7.03 -5.77 -7.84
CA LYS A 815 8.39 -5.70 -8.36
C LYS A 815 8.77 -6.91 -9.22
N ASN A 816 7.82 -7.39 -10.03
CA ASN A 816 8.03 -8.54 -10.89
C ASN A 816 7.65 -8.22 -12.35
N GLY A 817 8.69 -7.98 -13.16
CA GLY A 817 8.55 -7.66 -14.58
C GLY A 817 8.31 -8.86 -15.50
N HIS A 818 8.05 -10.07 -14.99
CA HIS A 818 7.87 -11.27 -15.82
C HIS A 818 6.68 -11.15 -16.79
N ILE A 819 6.82 -11.66 -18.02
CA ILE A 819 5.79 -11.62 -19.07
C ILE A 819 4.42 -12.17 -18.63
N SER A 820 4.41 -13.18 -17.76
CA SER A 820 3.20 -13.82 -17.21
C SER A 820 2.31 -12.86 -16.43
N ASN A 821 2.84 -11.71 -15.98
CA ASN A 821 2.06 -10.63 -15.35
C ASN A 821 1.40 -9.69 -16.37
N PHE A 822 1.80 -9.75 -17.65
CA PHE A 822 1.44 -8.75 -18.65
C PHE A 822 0.56 -9.27 -19.79
N ARG A 823 0.69 -10.55 -20.18
CA ARG A 823 -0.18 -11.13 -21.21
C ARG A 823 -1.55 -11.44 -20.66
N VAL A 824 -2.56 -10.83 -21.26
CA VAL A 824 -3.97 -10.91 -20.82
C VAL A 824 -4.88 -11.20 -22.01
N PRO A 825 -5.99 -11.91 -21.80
CA PRO A 825 -6.99 -12.06 -22.85
C PRO A 825 -7.64 -10.71 -23.15
N ILE A 826 -8.00 -10.49 -24.42
CA ILE A 826 -8.86 -9.40 -24.87
C ILE A 826 -9.83 -9.99 -25.91
N THR A 827 -11.14 -9.96 -25.61
CA THR A 827 -12.17 -10.52 -26.49
C THR A 827 -13.39 -9.59 -26.59
N PHE A 828 -13.87 -9.37 -27.80
CA PHE A 828 -15.12 -8.65 -28.10
C PHE A 828 -16.15 -9.64 -28.61
N ARG A 829 -17.01 -10.15 -27.73
CA ARG A 829 -18.01 -11.16 -28.02
C ARG A 829 -19.37 -10.56 -28.36
N HIS A 830 -19.95 -11.02 -29.45
CA HIS A 830 -21.36 -10.77 -29.79
C HIS A 830 -21.85 -11.92 -30.69
N PRO A 831 -23.06 -12.49 -30.47
CA PRO A 831 -23.54 -13.68 -31.18
C PRO A 831 -23.63 -13.52 -32.72
N HIS A 832 -23.80 -12.28 -33.19
CA HIS A 832 -23.90 -11.97 -34.63
C HIS A 832 -22.62 -11.43 -35.26
N ILE A 833 -21.50 -11.35 -34.51
CA ILE A 833 -20.20 -10.96 -35.08
C ILE A 833 -19.45 -12.24 -35.49
N PRO A 834 -18.90 -12.32 -36.72
CA PRO A 834 -18.09 -13.46 -37.15
C PRO A 834 -16.96 -13.75 -36.17
N ARG A 835 -16.64 -15.03 -36.02
CA ARG A 835 -15.57 -15.48 -35.15
C ARG A 835 -14.22 -15.19 -35.80
N VAL A 836 -13.39 -14.39 -35.14
CA VAL A 836 -12.07 -13.99 -35.64
C VAL A 836 -11.02 -14.18 -34.57
N GLN A 837 -9.90 -14.83 -34.92
CA GLN A 837 -8.67 -14.80 -34.14
C GLN A 837 -7.75 -13.75 -34.77
N TYR A 838 -7.65 -12.58 -34.15
CA TYR A 838 -7.00 -11.42 -34.73
C TYR A 838 -5.65 -11.14 -34.06
N GLU A 839 -4.56 -11.29 -34.81
CA GLU A 839 -3.21 -11.01 -34.31
C GLU A 839 -2.95 -9.49 -34.26
N ALA A 840 -2.80 -8.97 -33.06
CA ALA A 840 -2.42 -7.59 -32.81
C ALA A 840 -1.69 -7.49 -31.46
N ASN A 841 -0.44 -7.01 -31.48
CA ASN A 841 0.28 -6.69 -30.26
C ASN A 841 -0.21 -5.34 -29.73
N ALA A 842 -1.31 -5.38 -28.98
CA ALA A 842 -2.06 -4.22 -28.50
C ALA A 842 -2.22 -4.26 -26.99
N THR A 843 -2.51 -3.11 -26.39
CA THR A 843 -2.80 -3.03 -24.95
C THR A 843 -4.27 -2.74 -24.66
N SER A 844 -4.66 -2.85 -23.39
CA SER A 844 -6.03 -2.56 -22.92
C SER A 844 -6.53 -1.15 -23.27
N ILE A 845 -5.65 -0.18 -23.57
CA ILE A 845 -6.08 1.17 -24.00
C ILE A 845 -6.82 1.15 -25.36
N SER A 846 -6.65 0.08 -26.15
CA SER A 846 -7.33 -0.11 -27.43
C SER A 846 -8.80 -0.53 -27.27
N ILE A 847 -9.25 -0.85 -26.05
CA ILE A 847 -10.62 -1.34 -25.80
C ILE A 847 -11.65 -0.25 -26.06
N LEU A 848 -11.50 0.91 -25.42
CA LEU A 848 -12.43 2.03 -25.58
C LEU A 848 -12.57 2.45 -27.06
N PRO A 849 -11.49 2.76 -27.82
CA PRO A 849 -11.65 3.12 -29.22
C PRO A 849 -12.27 1.99 -30.06
N THR A 850 -12.00 0.72 -29.74
CA THR A 850 -12.65 -0.41 -30.43
C THR A 850 -14.16 -0.48 -30.15
N ILE A 851 -14.60 -0.22 -28.91
CA ILE A 851 -16.03 -0.15 -28.56
C ILE A 851 -16.72 0.97 -29.36
N LEU A 852 -16.12 2.16 -29.43
CA LEU A 852 -16.68 3.26 -30.22
C LEU A 852 -16.76 2.91 -31.71
N ASP A 853 -15.70 2.32 -32.26
CA ASP A 853 -15.64 1.92 -33.67
C ASP A 853 -16.68 0.82 -33.99
N LEU A 854 -16.88 -0.16 -33.10
CA LEU A 854 -17.94 -1.16 -33.21
C LEU A 854 -19.33 -0.50 -33.21
N LEU A 855 -19.60 0.40 -32.27
CA LEU A 855 -20.89 1.10 -32.16
C LEU A 855 -21.20 1.94 -33.42
N ILE A 856 -20.19 2.61 -33.99
CA ILE A 856 -20.30 3.40 -35.23
C ILE A 856 -20.64 2.49 -36.41
N ASN A 857 -19.82 1.45 -36.66
CA ASN A 857 -19.91 0.70 -37.92
C ASN A 857 -21.02 -0.36 -37.92
N THR A 858 -21.55 -0.73 -36.76
CA THR A 858 -22.75 -1.59 -36.66
C THR A 858 -24.06 -0.80 -36.72
N GLY A 859 -24.01 0.54 -36.81
CA GLY A 859 -25.20 1.38 -36.78
C GLY A 859 -25.93 1.37 -35.44
N SER A 860 -25.21 1.07 -34.34
CA SER A 860 -25.78 0.94 -32.99
C SER A 860 -25.87 2.28 -32.23
N LEU A 861 -25.72 3.39 -32.94
CA LEU A 861 -25.83 4.76 -32.44
C LEU A 861 -26.77 5.55 -33.35
N ASN A 862 -27.50 6.51 -32.76
CA ASN A 862 -28.24 7.48 -33.57
C ASN A 862 -27.27 8.46 -34.25
N ARG A 863 -27.78 9.27 -35.19
CA ARG A 863 -26.94 10.18 -35.98
C ARG A 863 -26.10 11.15 -35.12
N LYS A 864 -26.63 11.66 -34.01
CA LYS A 864 -25.90 12.62 -33.16
C LYS A 864 -24.78 11.92 -32.39
N ASP A 865 -25.10 10.80 -31.75
CA ASP A 865 -24.13 9.96 -31.04
C ASP A 865 -23.01 9.49 -31.97
N THR A 866 -23.34 9.09 -33.22
CA THR A 866 -22.34 8.68 -34.22
C THR A 866 -21.36 9.80 -34.55
N VAL A 867 -21.80 11.06 -34.67
CA VAL A 867 -20.91 12.19 -34.94
C VAL A 867 -19.95 12.40 -33.78
N VAL A 868 -20.44 12.36 -32.54
CA VAL A 868 -19.62 12.50 -31.33
C VAL A 868 -18.60 11.36 -31.25
N ALA A 869 -19.06 10.10 -31.35
CA ALA A 869 -18.20 8.93 -31.28
C ALA A 869 -17.12 8.95 -32.36
N SER A 870 -17.49 9.31 -33.60
CA SER A 870 -16.55 9.40 -34.73
C SER A 870 -15.51 10.49 -34.51
N ASP A 871 -15.87 11.60 -33.88
CA ASP A 871 -14.92 12.66 -33.56
C ASP A 871 -13.96 12.26 -32.43
N LEU A 872 -14.49 11.71 -31.34
CA LEU A 872 -13.73 11.28 -30.15
C LEU A 872 -12.79 10.11 -30.43
N LEU A 873 -13.16 9.19 -31.32
CA LEU A 873 -12.35 8.04 -31.70
C LEU A 873 -10.93 8.45 -32.15
N HIS A 874 -10.81 9.61 -32.80
CA HIS A 874 -9.52 10.17 -33.22
C HIS A 874 -8.76 10.94 -32.13
N ASP A 875 -9.26 11.00 -30.90
CA ASP A 875 -8.55 11.59 -29.76
C ASP A 875 -7.86 10.56 -28.87
N TYR A 876 -8.14 9.27 -29.02
CA TYR A 876 -7.50 8.21 -28.23
C TYR A 876 -6.14 7.80 -28.80
N GLU A 877 -5.25 7.37 -27.89
CA GLU A 877 -3.92 6.85 -28.21
C GLU A 877 -3.95 5.40 -28.74
N GLY A 878 -4.95 4.62 -28.31
CA GLY A 878 -5.15 3.24 -28.76
C GLY A 878 -5.67 3.14 -30.21
N GLN A 879 -5.23 2.10 -30.92
CA GLN A 879 -5.76 1.77 -32.25
C GLN A 879 -7.02 0.91 -32.13
N SER A 880 -7.93 1.01 -33.09
CA SER A 880 -9.09 0.13 -33.13
C SER A 880 -8.69 -1.29 -33.56
N LEU A 881 -9.30 -2.30 -32.93
CA LEU A 881 -9.01 -3.71 -33.20
C LEU A 881 -10.00 -4.35 -34.20
N ILE A 882 -10.87 -3.55 -34.83
CA ILE A 882 -11.71 -4.00 -35.96
C ILE A 882 -11.18 -3.55 -37.32
N ARG A 883 -9.96 -3.02 -37.36
CA ARG A 883 -9.24 -2.53 -38.55
C ARG A 883 -7.83 -3.11 -38.56
N PRO A 884 -7.15 -3.21 -39.72
CA PRO A 884 -5.75 -3.59 -39.79
C PRO A 884 -4.89 -2.76 -38.81
N TYR A 885 -4.22 -3.44 -37.87
CA TYR A 885 -3.38 -2.83 -36.86
C TYR A 885 -2.06 -2.37 -37.49
N LYS A 886 -1.71 -1.10 -37.31
CA LYS A 886 -0.44 -0.57 -37.81
C LYS A 886 0.64 -0.78 -36.77
N SER A 887 1.54 -1.72 -37.03
CA SER A 887 2.70 -1.97 -36.15
C SER A 887 3.76 -0.87 -36.25
N SER A 888 3.82 -0.18 -37.39
CA SER A 888 4.70 0.96 -37.64
C SER A 888 4.11 1.91 -38.70
N GLN A 889 4.57 3.17 -38.71
CA GLN A 889 4.20 4.18 -39.70
C GLN A 889 5.30 5.23 -39.86
N ASN A 890 5.82 5.41 -41.08
CA ASN A 890 6.89 6.39 -41.38
C ASN A 890 8.11 6.26 -40.44
N GLY A 891 8.53 5.02 -40.14
CA GLY A 891 9.64 4.71 -39.24
C GLY A 891 9.30 4.79 -37.74
N ARG A 892 8.13 5.31 -37.36
CA ARG A 892 7.62 5.24 -35.98
C ARG A 892 7.09 3.84 -35.70
N ARG A 893 7.25 3.37 -34.47
CA ARG A 893 6.80 2.05 -34.01
C ARG A 893 5.61 2.23 -33.08
N ALA A 894 4.64 1.33 -33.13
CA ALA A 894 3.58 1.27 -32.13
C ALA A 894 4.16 0.65 -30.85
N TRP A 895 4.49 1.51 -29.89
CA TRP A 895 5.07 1.11 -28.60
C TRP A 895 3.99 0.75 -27.59
N ASN A 896 4.27 -0.30 -26.81
CA ASN A 896 3.42 -0.75 -25.71
C ASN A 896 4.20 -0.63 -24.40
N PHE A 897 3.59 -0.01 -23.40
CA PHE A 897 4.19 0.22 -22.09
C PHE A 897 3.41 -0.55 -21.02
N GLY A 898 4.10 -0.99 -19.97
CA GLY A 898 3.48 -1.72 -18.87
C GLY A 898 4.09 -1.30 -17.54
N VAL A 899 3.32 -0.57 -16.72
CA VAL A 899 3.76 -0.15 -15.38
C VAL A 899 3.78 -1.35 -14.44
N ILE A 900 4.92 -1.62 -13.78
CA ILE A 900 5.08 -2.77 -12.88
C ILE A 900 4.70 -2.37 -11.45
N ASN A 901 3.87 -3.18 -10.79
CA ASN A 901 3.44 -3.01 -9.39
C ASN A 901 4.65 -2.81 -8.45
N SER A 902 4.67 -1.84 -7.54
CA SER A 902 3.63 -0.88 -7.12
C SER A 902 3.43 0.34 -8.03
N GLY A 903 4.26 0.53 -9.03
CA GLY A 903 4.08 1.53 -10.08
C GLY A 903 5.30 2.40 -10.34
N ALA A 904 6.20 2.62 -9.37
CA ALA A 904 7.40 3.45 -9.57
C ALA A 904 8.72 2.67 -9.65
N SER A 905 8.70 1.34 -9.53
CA SER A 905 9.93 0.53 -9.43
C SER A 905 10.52 0.16 -10.79
N MET A 906 9.68 -0.21 -11.74
CA MET A 906 10.08 -0.70 -13.06
C MET A 906 9.01 -0.40 -14.11
N LEU A 907 9.42 -0.36 -15.37
CA LEU A 907 8.57 -0.20 -16.55
C LEU A 907 8.88 -1.30 -17.56
N SER A 908 7.88 -1.96 -18.11
CA SER A 908 8.05 -2.87 -19.23
C SER A 908 7.69 -2.20 -20.55
N VAL A 909 8.39 -2.59 -21.62
CA VAL A 909 8.29 -1.97 -22.94
C VAL A 909 8.39 -3.04 -24.01
N THR A 910 7.45 -3.03 -24.95
CA THR A 910 7.49 -3.80 -26.22
C THR A 910 7.12 -2.89 -27.38
N SER A 911 7.25 -3.37 -28.62
CA SER A 911 6.69 -2.70 -29.78
C SER A 911 6.00 -3.72 -30.68
N ALA A 912 4.97 -3.28 -31.41
CA ALA A 912 4.16 -4.19 -32.22
C ALA A 912 4.89 -4.73 -33.46
N ASP A 913 5.99 -4.12 -33.86
CA ASP A 913 6.79 -4.48 -35.03
C ASP A 913 8.00 -5.38 -34.71
N ALA A 914 8.27 -5.66 -33.43
CA ALA A 914 9.42 -6.43 -33.00
C ALA A 914 9.04 -7.47 -31.91
N PRO A 915 9.74 -8.62 -31.84
CA PRO A 915 9.45 -9.65 -30.85
C PRO A 915 10.17 -9.41 -29.50
N TRP A 916 10.74 -8.23 -29.31
CA TRP A 916 11.61 -7.94 -28.16
C TRP A 916 10.85 -7.26 -27.03
N ARG A 917 11.32 -7.52 -25.81
CA ARG A 917 10.80 -6.90 -24.61
C ARG A 917 11.93 -6.43 -23.71
N LEU A 918 11.74 -5.25 -23.13
CA LEU A 918 12.66 -4.62 -22.20
C LEU A 918 11.93 -4.31 -20.90
N VAL A 919 12.50 -4.73 -19.77
CA VAL A 919 12.13 -4.23 -18.45
C VAL A 919 13.20 -3.25 -17.99
N ILE A 920 12.76 -2.02 -17.78
CA ILE A 920 13.56 -0.87 -17.41
C ILE A 920 13.42 -0.66 -15.90
N PRO A 921 14.52 -0.68 -15.14
CA PRO A 921 14.49 -0.29 -13.74
C PRO A 921 14.26 1.22 -13.63
N LEU A 922 13.29 1.62 -12.81
CA LEU A 922 13.07 3.00 -12.36
C LEU A 922 13.58 3.23 -10.93
N ASP A 923 14.04 2.16 -10.26
CA ASP A 923 14.80 2.19 -9.02
C ASP A 923 16.27 1.75 -9.22
N ARG A 924 17.09 1.94 -8.17
CA ARG A 924 18.52 1.53 -8.16
C ARG A 924 18.74 0.08 -7.70
N ALA A 925 17.66 -0.66 -7.43
CA ALA A 925 17.69 -2.01 -6.85
C ALA A 925 17.41 -3.11 -7.89
N SER A 926 16.89 -2.74 -9.05
CA SER A 926 16.46 -3.67 -10.10
C SER A 926 17.44 -3.69 -11.28
N GLN A 927 17.54 -4.84 -11.96
CA GLN A 927 18.34 -5.00 -13.17
C GLN A 927 17.54 -4.63 -14.42
N TRP A 928 18.25 -4.22 -15.46
CA TRP A 928 17.71 -4.22 -16.81
C TRP A 928 17.54 -5.66 -17.28
N ARG A 929 16.41 -5.97 -17.88
CA ARG A 929 16.09 -7.32 -18.37
C ARG A 929 15.59 -7.25 -19.81
N PHE A 930 16.24 -7.99 -20.69
CA PHE A 930 15.87 -8.12 -22.11
C PHE A 930 15.47 -9.55 -22.43
N THR A 931 14.43 -9.72 -23.26
CA THR A 931 13.94 -11.02 -23.72
C THR A 931 13.50 -10.96 -25.20
N ASN A 932 13.52 -12.11 -25.86
CA ASN A 932 13.02 -12.30 -27.23
C ASN A 932 11.82 -13.24 -27.20
N LEU A 933 10.62 -12.67 -27.19
CA LEU A 933 9.36 -13.38 -26.99
C LEU A 933 9.00 -14.34 -28.14
N LYS A 934 9.64 -14.21 -29.30
CA LYS A 934 9.44 -15.15 -30.42
C LYS A 934 10.07 -16.52 -30.14
N ASN A 935 11.25 -16.52 -29.53
CA ASN A 935 12.01 -17.75 -29.27
C ASN A 935 11.83 -18.23 -27.82
N ASP A 936 11.60 -17.29 -26.89
CA ASP A 936 11.39 -17.53 -25.48
C ASP A 936 10.09 -16.83 -25.02
N PRO A 937 8.92 -17.37 -25.40
CA PRO A 937 7.63 -16.76 -25.09
C PRO A 937 7.28 -16.79 -23.60
N LEU A 938 7.98 -17.56 -22.77
CA LEU A 938 7.77 -17.62 -21.32
C LEU A 938 8.87 -16.89 -20.54
N GLU A 939 9.81 -16.22 -21.21
CA GLU A 939 10.92 -15.49 -20.57
C GLU A 939 11.77 -16.31 -19.60
N LEU A 940 11.99 -17.59 -19.92
CA LEU A 940 12.78 -18.52 -19.09
C LEU A 940 14.29 -18.23 -19.16
N GLU A 941 14.77 -17.63 -20.25
CA GLU A 941 16.19 -17.33 -20.47
C GLU A 941 16.45 -15.83 -20.74
N PRO A 942 16.21 -14.96 -19.73
CA PRO A 942 16.40 -13.53 -19.86
C PRO A 942 17.88 -13.12 -19.86
N LEU A 943 18.20 -12.04 -20.59
CA LEU A 943 19.47 -11.35 -20.45
C LEU A 943 19.34 -10.20 -19.45
N GLU A 944 20.00 -10.32 -18.31
CA GLU A 944 19.95 -9.31 -17.24
C GLU A 944 21.30 -8.62 -17.02
N LYS A 945 21.29 -7.29 -16.85
CA LYS A 945 22.47 -6.46 -16.59
C LYS A 945 22.15 -5.31 -15.63
N TRP A 946 23.17 -4.82 -14.93
CA TRP A 946 23.04 -3.71 -13.98
C TRP A 946 23.10 -2.32 -14.64
N SER A 947 23.49 -2.24 -15.91
CA SER A 947 23.54 -0.99 -16.66
C SER A 947 23.06 -1.18 -18.10
N LEU A 948 22.51 -0.11 -18.67
CA LEU A 948 22.04 -0.10 -20.06
C LEU A 948 23.18 -0.37 -21.04
N GLU A 949 24.37 0.18 -20.83
CA GLU A 949 25.53 -0.02 -21.71
C GLU A 949 25.92 -1.50 -21.81
N GLN A 950 26.00 -2.18 -20.66
CA GLN A 950 26.28 -3.62 -20.61
C GLN A 950 25.16 -4.43 -21.27
N LEU A 951 23.90 -4.00 -21.09
CA LEU A 951 22.76 -4.67 -21.72
C LEU A 951 22.82 -4.53 -23.25
N VAL A 952 22.98 -3.31 -23.77
CA VAL A 952 23.08 -3.01 -25.20
C VAL A 952 24.23 -3.78 -25.84
N GLY A 953 25.40 -3.86 -25.19
CA GLY A 953 26.53 -4.67 -25.64
C GLY A 953 26.24 -6.18 -25.61
N GLY A 954 25.59 -6.68 -24.55
CA GLY A 954 25.19 -8.08 -24.45
C GLY A 954 24.15 -8.48 -25.51
N VAL A 955 23.15 -7.62 -25.74
CA VAL A 955 22.12 -7.81 -26.76
C VAL A 955 22.73 -7.79 -28.16
N ARG A 956 23.66 -6.86 -28.44
CA ARG A 956 24.40 -6.85 -29.72
C ARG A 956 25.10 -8.17 -29.99
N ASN A 957 25.78 -8.71 -28.99
CA ASN A 957 26.56 -9.93 -29.13
C ASN A 957 25.68 -11.19 -29.30
N LEU A 958 24.54 -11.26 -28.62
CA LEU A 958 23.67 -12.45 -28.61
C LEU A 958 22.55 -12.40 -29.67
N TYR A 959 22.00 -11.22 -29.95
CA TYR A 959 20.79 -11.05 -30.77
C TYR A 959 21.00 -10.09 -31.97
N GLY A 960 22.19 -9.51 -32.13
CA GLY A 960 22.58 -8.69 -33.28
C GLY A 960 22.31 -7.19 -33.13
N GLU A 961 22.73 -6.42 -34.15
CA GLU A 961 22.74 -4.95 -34.11
C GLU A 961 21.33 -4.34 -34.05
N GLU A 962 20.36 -4.94 -34.75
CA GLU A 962 18.99 -4.41 -34.78
C GLU A 962 18.30 -4.51 -33.42
N ALA A 963 18.49 -5.61 -32.70
CA ALA A 963 18.00 -5.77 -31.32
C ALA A 963 18.66 -4.76 -30.38
N SER A 964 19.98 -4.54 -30.55
CA SER A 964 20.75 -3.58 -29.75
C SER A 964 20.26 -2.14 -29.97
N LYS A 965 20.03 -1.74 -31.24
CA LYS A 965 19.44 -0.44 -31.58
C LYS A 965 18.04 -0.29 -31.01
N TRP A 966 17.21 -1.34 -31.10
CA TRP A 966 15.87 -1.31 -30.54
C TRP A 966 15.87 -1.08 -29.03
N VAL A 967 16.76 -1.73 -28.27
CA VAL A 967 16.90 -1.51 -26.81
C VAL A 967 17.24 -0.05 -26.51
N ALA A 968 18.18 0.54 -27.26
CA ALA A 968 18.54 1.94 -27.08
C ALA A 968 17.39 2.91 -27.41
N GLN A 969 16.55 2.58 -28.40
CA GLN A 969 15.34 3.34 -28.75
C GLN A 969 14.24 3.16 -27.70
N ALA A 970 14.04 1.94 -27.20
CA ALA A 970 13.07 1.58 -26.19
C ALA A 970 13.32 2.32 -24.86
N ASP A 971 14.59 2.46 -24.44
CA ASP A 971 14.96 3.30 -23.29
C ASP A 971 14.59 4.78 -23.53
N ALA A 972 15.04 5.35 -24.65
CA ALA A 972 14.84 6.77 -24.96
C ALA A 972 13.34 7.15 -25.01
N VAL A 973 12.52 6.34 -25.68
CA VAL A 973 11.07 6.58 -25.76
C VAL A 973 10.39 6.44 -24.40
N SER A 974 10.84 5.50 -23.56
CA SER A 974 10.27 5.25 -22.24
C SER A 974 10.52 6.38 -21.27
N GLN A 975 11.70 7.00 -21.32
CA GLN A 975 12.01 8.17 -20.50
C GLN A 975 11.12 9.36 -20.85
N TRP A 976 10.88 9.60 -22.14
CA TRP A 976 9.93 10.62 -22.59
C TRP A 976 8.51 10.26 -22.16
N TRP A 977 8.07 9.03 -22.43
CA TRP A 977 6.73 8.56 -22.11
C TRP A 977 6.44 8.71 -20.62
N ALA A 978 7.36 8.30 -19.74
CA ALA A 978 7.18 8.39 -18.30
C ALA A 978 6.97 9.83 -17.80
N ARG A 979 7.70 10.80 -18.37
CA ARG A 979 7.52 12.24 -18.07
C ARG A 979 6.21 12.75 -18.63
N GLU A 980 5.88 12.35 -19.84
CA GLU A 980 4.65 12.76 -20.52
C GLU A 980 3.40 12.26 -19.79
N ARG A 981 3.40 11.02 -19.30
CA ARG A 981 2.28 10.50 -18.50
C ARG A 981 2.06 11.32 -17.23
N LYS A 982 3.14 11.67 -16.51
CA LYS A 982 3.05 12.56 -15.33
C LYS A 982 2.49 13.93 -15.71
N ARG A 983 2.89 14.51 -16.84
CA ARG A 983 2.36 15.80 -17.35
C ARG A 983 0.86 15.72 -17.64
N LEU A 984 0.42 14.71 -18.39
CA LEU A 984 -0.97 14.56 -18.81
C LEU A 984 -1.94 14.34 -17.65
N TRP A 985 -1.50 13.59 -16.63
CA TRP A 985 -2.27 13.42 -15.40
C TRP A 985 -2.15 14.60 -14.43
N GLY A 986 -1.41 15.66 -14.78
CA GLY A 986 -1.22 16.83 -13.92
C GLY A 986 -0.43 16.52 -12.63
N TYR A 987 0.35 15.45 -12.62
CA TYR A 987 1.07 14.99 -11.43
C TYR A 987 2.16 15.99 -11.04
N LYS A 988 1.96 16.64 -9.90
CA LYS A 988 2.97 17.47 -9.24
C LYS A 988 3.60 16.65 -8.14
N SER A 989 4.91 16.41 -8.23
CA SER A 989 5.65 15.83 -7.11
C SER A 989 5.43 16.76 -5.91
N THR A 990 4.73 16.27 -4.88
CA THR A 990 4.55 16.99 -3.63
C THR A 990 5.94 17.25 -3.03
N LYS A 991 6.21 18.51 -2.67
CA LYS A 991 7.46 18.99 -2.09
C LYS A 991 7.78 18.33 -0.75
#